data_AF-A0A1I5EGV2-F1
#
_entry.id   AF-A0A1I5EGV2-F1
#
_cell.length_a   1.000
_cell.length_b   1.000
_cell.length_c   1.000
_cell.angle_alpha   90.00
_cell.angle_beta   90.00
_cell.angle_gamma   90.00
#
_symmetry.space_group_name_H-M   'P 1'
#
loop_
_entity.id
_entity.type
_entity.pdbx_description
1 polymer ?
#
loop_
_entity_poly.entity_id
_entity_poly.type
_entity_poly.pdbx_seq_one_letter_code
_entity_poly.pdbx_strand_id
1 'polypeptide(L)'
;MREIAPDGITGMPSLTAAYLCRQIAGLVKAGSLTPETCLRIYAFCGIRPSDAQWRQFLIPVLCCLGLLSLVAGAVFFVAWNWAWLPKMAKFALAELLIVALAVITWWRWYSTLARSALLAAGLGFGALFALYGQIYQTGADSWELFRAWLCVLLPLALIARQNSLWFFSWLIANLAFQLYYTTLPSSLLDVALSDSFTRLPTAVLYSYLALLAACLIIREVLAWRAITHHPESWLASRWFSRVMAGFLLLLLTSIVAGNLSDWQGANHFTSVTGAWAITLLAGYYLYRFRYVDLCMLTLGIASLTVVGCALITQLFLLAYDTGDLFLTGALMILWVAANGSILLKWQRKLVEKGPIDLVPARLTLLKDTLRQQGLLSYSQVQEIQQRGHASDLPWYLRLALSIGGWVAAIIILLLMALVLYAADLLNDPNSATLILPSLLLAIIARGLLRNERDGKHHLGLAWAIAATCGLIFGVLLQIQSSDISFMMLGSLCTLPILAVMAVSMPDRTYRFMAITAITFFLVLAGYSLARLTLSPTADRLAVSILVAAVMFLWLQIVSHQLRLQAGPYADAVPPLLHGIPAGLMLLSFLGINAAFITDMFWSAAQFATLQSAMGTGIAAGLMLSVLSQRRNGQPLFSIITLPAALICGAAALYAPGIGLGLWLILMARYQGSPGLLVVSSGFMVLYVIGWYYFLEVTLLQKSLLLLAGGLVLLGLAWGVKKVLPAQIGGASENA
;
A
#
# COMPACT_ATOMS: atom_id res chain seq x y z
N MET A 1 -20.42 -13.34 28.21
CA MET A 1 -19.37 -12.60 27.48
C MET A 1 -19.04 -13.22 26.10
N ARG A 2 -20.04 -13.62 25.29
CA ARG A 2 -19.84 -14.27 23.96
C ARG A 2 -20.15 -13.39 22.74
N GLU A 3 -20.40 -12.09 22.92
CA GLU A 3 -20.83 -11.17 21.83
C GLU A 3 -19.80 -10.08 21.51
N ILE A 4 -18.51 -10.37 21.59
CA ILE A 4 -17.44 -9.43 21.20
C ILE A 4 -16.63 -10.02 20.05
N ALA A 5 -17.30 -10.29 18.92
CA ALA A 5 -16.65 -10.43 17.63
C ALA A 5 -17.64 -10.15 16.51
N PRO A 6 -17.88 -8.89 16.11
CA PRO A 6 -18.35 -8.65 14.76
C PRO A 6 -17.14 -8.78 13.83
N ASP A 7 -17.24 -9.70 12.87
CA ASP A 7 -16.51 -9.77 11.61
C ASP A 7 -15.10 -9.16 11.58
N GLY A 8 -14.14 -9.92 12.10
CA GLY A 8 -12.72 -9.70 11.90
C GLY A 8 -12.03 -11.03 11.58
N ILE A 9 -10.91 -10.98 10.86
CA ILE A 9 -10.05 -12.15 10.61
C ILE A 9 -9.81 -12.86 11.97
N THR A 10 -10.30 -14.09 12.09
CA THR A 10 -10.29 -14.85 13.34
C THR A 10 -8.89 -14.84 13.94
N GLY A 11 -8.75 -14.28 15.15
CA GLY A 11 -7.49 -14.24 15.89
C GLY A 11 -6.73 -12.91 15.89
N MET A 12 -7.13 -11.86 15.16
CA MET A 12 -6.57 -10.50 15.31
C MET A 12 -7.19 -9.73 16.50
N PRO A 13 -6.45 -8.82 17.17
CA PRO A 13 -7.01 -8.01 18.25
C PRO A 13 -8.07 -7.04 17.73
N SER A 14 -9.04 -6.70 18.58
CA SER A 14 -10.08 -5.72 18.22
C SER A 14 -9.48 -4.36 17.87
N LEU A 15 -10.12 -3.63 16.95
CA LEU A 15 -9.70 -2.26 16.58
C LEU A 15 -9.60 -1.33 17.80
N THR A 16 -10.47 -1.52 18.80
CA THR A 16 -10.46 -0.82 20.08
C THR A 16 -9.23 -1.14 20.92
N ALA A 17 -8.84 -2.41 21.01
CA ALA A 17 -7.63 -2.83 21.74
C ALA A 17 -6.35 -2.31 21.04
N ALA A 18 -6.29 -2.43 19.71
CA ALA A 18 -5.17 -1.91 18.92
C ALA A 18 -5.05 -0.37 19.01
N TYR A 19 -6.17 0.34 19.13
CA TYR A 19 -6.17 1.78 19.38
C TYR A 19 -5.65 2.12 20.79
N LEU A 20 -6.17 1.45 21.84
CA LEU A 20 -5.74 1.72 23.20
C LEU A 20 -4.25 1.47 23.39
N CYS A 21 -3.72 0.37 22.86
CA CYS A 21 -2.31 0.04 23.01
C CYS A 21 -1.38 0.99 22.26
N ARG A 22 -1.81 1.59 21.15
CA ARG A 22 -1.06 2.70 20.52
C ARG A 22 -0.94 3.91 21.43
N GLN A 23 -2.01 4.23 22.18
CA GLN A 23 -1.98 5.31 23.16
C GLN A 23 -1.07 4.97 24.36
N ILE A 24 -1.10 3.72 24.83
CA ILE A 24 -0.26 3.22 25.92
C ILE A 24 1.24 3.24 25.55
N ALA A 25 1.59 2.92 24.29
CA ALA A 25 2.97 3.07 23.81
C ALA A 25 3.51 4.50 24.02
N GLY A 26 2.64 5.50 23.87
CA GLY A 26 2.98 6.89 24.15
C GLY A 26 3.26 7.15 25.64
N LEU A 27 2.63 6.43 26.56
CA LEU A 27 2.87 6.56 28.00
C LEU A 27 4.21 5.94 28.41
N VAL A 28 4.63 4.86 27.75
CA VAL A 28 5.99 4.29 27.93
C VAL A 28 7.05 5.31 27.52
N LYS A 29 6.84 6.01 26.40
CA LYS A 29 7.73 7.11 25.98
C LYS A 29 7.81 8.23 27.03
N ALA A 30 6.71 8.52 27.72
CA ALA A 30 6.67 9.57 28.73
C ALA A 30 7.29 9.16 30.07
N GLY A 31 7.69 7.90 30.23
CA GLY A 31 8.17 7.36 31.50
C GLY A 31 7.05 7.06 32.52
N SER A 32 5.79 7.38 32.20
CA SER A 32 4.63 7.16 33.08
C SER A 32 4.32 5.66 33.31
N LEU A 33 4.85 4.77 32.46
CA LEU A 33 4.61 3.32 32.49
C LEU A 33 5.90 2.54 32.28
N THR A 34 6.14 1.54 33.12
CA THR A 34 7.29 0.64 32.96
C THR A 34 7.05 -0.31 31.77
N PRO A 35 8.11 -0.69 31.02
CA PRO A 35 8.01 -1.63 29.90
C PRO A 35 7.35 -2.97 30.27
N GLU A 36 7.55 -3.43 31.50
CA GLU A 36 6.99 -4.69 32.01
C GLU A 36 5.48 -4.60 32.22
N THR A 37 4.98 -3.48 32.76
CA THR A 37 3.54 -3.24 32.91
C THR A 37 2.88 -3.11 31.53
N CYS A 38 3.55 -2.46 30.58
CA CYS A 38 3.09 -2.38 29.19
C CYS A 38 2.99 -3.76 28.52
N LEU A 39 3.98 -4.64 28.73
CA LEU A 39 3.92 -6.02 28.26
C LEU A 39 2.71 -6.78 28.82
N ARG A 40 2.42 -6.63 30.13
CA ARG A 40 1.25 -7.25 30.76
C ARG A 40 -0.06 -6.74 30.16
N ILE A 41 -0.16 -5.43 29.90
CA ILE A 41 -1.34 -4.86 29.23
C ILE A 41 -1.47 -5.38 27.79
N TYR A 42 -0.37 -5.49 27.04
CA TYR A 42 -0.41 -6.01 25.67
C TYR A 42 -0.79 -7.49 25.62
N ALA A 43 -0.38 -8.29 26.61
CA ALA A 43 -0.81 -9.67 26.77
C ALA A 43 -2.31 -9.74 27.10
N PHE A 44 -2.79 -8.91 28.03
CA PHE A 44 -4.22 -8.86 28.40
C PHE A 44 -5.11 -8.44 27.22
N CYS A 45 -4.70 -7.42 26.46
CA CYS A 45 -5.41 -6.94 25.27
C CYS A 45 -5.32 -7.90 24.05
N GLY A 46 -4.57 -9.00 24.13
CA GLY A 46 -4.39 -9.97 23.04
C GLY A 46 -3.53 -9.47 21.87
N ILE A 47 -2.80 -8.37 22.06
CA ILE A 47 -1.85 -7.85 21.07
C ILE A 47 -0.60 -8.72 21.03
N ARG A 48 -0.08 -9.11 22.19
CA ARG A 48 0.88 -10.20 22.31
C ARG A 48 0.10 -11.51 22.35
N PRO A 49 0.05 -12.27 21.25
CA PRO A 49 -0.76 -13.48 21.20
C PRO A 49 -0.28 -14.53 22.20
N SER A 50 -1.22 -15.09 22.96
CA SER A 50 -1.02 -16.36 23.67
C SER A 50 -1.02 -17.53 22.69
N ASP A 51 -0.60 -18.71 23.12
CA ASP A 51 -0.56 -19.91 22.27
C ASP A 51 -1.93 -20.27 21.68
N ALA A 52 -3.02 -20.05 22.44
CA ALA A 52 -4.39 -20.24 21.95
C ALA A 52 -4.79 -19.22 20.88
N GLN A 53 -4.34 -17.96 21.01
CA GLN A 53 -4.59 -16.91 20.02
C GLN A 53 -3.73 -17.11 18.76
N TRP A 54 -2.49 -17.60 18.90
CA TRP A 54 -1.67 -18.06 17.77
C TRP A 54 -2.37 -19.18 17.00
N ARG A 55 -2.95 -20.15 17.69
CA ARG A 55 -3.73 -21.22 17.06
C ARG A 55 -4.90 -20.68 16.23
N GLN A 56 -5.64 -19.71 16.77
CA GLN A 56 -6.79 -19.10 16.08
C GLN A 56 -6.38 -18.32 14.82
N PHE A 57 -5.19 -17.73 14.82
CA PHE A 57 -4.67 -16.98 13.67
C PHE A 57 -3.97 -17.89 12.64
N LEU A 58 -3.11 -18.81 13.09
CA LEU A 58 -2.28 -19.63 12.22
C LEU A 58 -3.08 -20.66 11.44
N ILE A 59 -4.07 -21.33 12.05
CA ILE A 59 -4.87 -22.34 11.34
C ILE A 59 -5.52 -21.76 10.06
N PRO A 60 -6.31 -20.67 10.11
CA PRO A 60 -6.93 -20.13 8.91
C PRO A 60 -5.91 -19.56 7.94
N VAL A 61 -4.83 -18.92 8.41
CA VAL A 61 -3.79 -18.35 7.53
C VAL A 61 -3.02 -19.45 6.80
N LEU A 62 -2.57 -20.49 7.51
CA LEU A 62 -1.85 -21.63 6.92
C LEU A 62 -2.77 -22.44 5.99
N CYS A 63 -4.03 -22.66 6.37
CA CYS A 63 -5.00 -23.32 5.48
C CYS A 63 -5.24 -22.50 4.21
N CYS A 64 -5.42 -21.18 4.35
CA CYS A 64 -5.65 -20.29 3.21
C CYS A 64 -4.43 -20.27 2.29
N LEU A 65 -3.24 -20.00 2.82
CA LEU A 65 -2.00 -19.98 2.04
C LEU A 65 -1.69 -21.36 1.43
N GLY A 66 -1.92 -22.44 2.17
CA GLY A 66 -1.72 -23.80 1.70
C GLY A 66 -2.62 -24.14 0.51
N LEU A 67 -3.94 -23.88 0.63
CA LEU A 67 -4.89 -24.08 -0.45
C LEU A 67 -4.60 -23.19 -1.66
N LEU A 68 -4.31 -21.90 -1.44
CA LEU A 68 -3.95 -20.98 -2.51
C LEU A 68 -2.68 -21.42 -3.24
N SER A 69 -1.68 -21.92 -2.50
CA SER A 69 -0.45 -22.47 -3.06
C SER A 69 -0.72 -23.73 -3.89
N LEU A 70 -1.56 -24.66 -3.41
CA LEU A 70 -1.94 -25.83 -4.20
C LEU A 70 -2.66 -25.45 -5.50
N VAL A 71 -3.60 -24.51 -5.43
CA VAL A 71 -4.33 -24.01 -6.59
C VAL A 71 -3.38 -23.32 -7.57
N ALA A 72 -2.52 -22.42 -7.09
CA ALA A 72 -1.53 -21.74 -7.94
C ALA A 72 -0.53 -22.72 -8.56
N GLY A 73 -0.10 -23.74 -7.81
CA GLY A 73 0.77 -24.80 -8.31
C GLY A 73 0.10 -25.65 -9.40
N ALA A 74 -1.19 -25.99 -9.25
CA ALA A 74 -1.96 -26.65 -10.30
C ALA A 74 -2.14 -25.77 -11.54
N VAL A 75 -2.39 -24.47 -11.36
CA VAL A 75 -2.48 -23.50 -12.47
C VAL A 75 -1.15 -23.42 -13.23
N PHE A 76 -0.01 -23.35 -12.54
CA PHE A 76 1.31 -23.36 -13.20
C PHE A 76 1.63 -24.68 -13.89
N PHE A 77 1.16 -25.81 -13.37
CA PHE A 77 1.30 -27.10 -14.03
C PHE A 77 0.54 -27.12 -15.36
N VAL A 78 -0.71 -26.64 -15.35
CA VAL A 78 -1.53 -26.50 -16.55
C VAL A 78 -0.87 -25.52 -17.52
N ALA A 79 -0.38 -24.38 -17.03
CA ALA A 79 0.27 -23.36 -17.85
C ALA A 79 1.55 -23.90 -18.53
N TRP A 80 2.35 -24.69 -17.81
CA TRP A 80 3.51 -25.38 -18.39
C TRP A 80 3.12 -26.34 -19.52
N ASN A 81 2.05 -27.12 -19.31
CA ASN A 81 1.55 -28.08 -20.30
C ASN A 81 0.63 -27.43 -21.35
N TRP A 82 0.45 -26.12 -21.32
CA TRP A 82 -0.57 -25.41 -22.10
C TRP A 82 -0.42 -25.60 -23.61
N ALA A 83 0.81 -25.68 -24.10
CA ALA A 83 1.09 -25.90 -25.52
C ALA A 83 0.59 -27.27 -26.01
N TRP A 84 0.57 -28.28 -25.13
CA TRP A 84 0.25 -29.67 -25.48
C TRP A 84 -1.20 -30.04 -25.20
N LEU A 85 -1.96 -29.18 -24.51
CA LEU A 85 -3.38 -29.42 -24.25
C LEU A 85 -4.22 -29.17 -25.51
N PRO A 86 -5.09 -30.12 -25.93
CA PRO A 86 -6.00 -29.89 -27.03
C PRO A 86 -7.02 -28.80 -26.67
N LYS A 87 -7.57 -28.13 -27.70
CA LYS A 87 -8.51 -27.01 -27.51
C LYS A 87 -9.67 -27.36 -26.56
N MET A 88 -10.27 -28.54 -26.73
CA MET A 88 -11.38 -29.01 -25.89
C MET A 88 -10.98 -29.17 -24.42
N ALA A 89 -9.76 -29.64 -24.12
CA ALA A 89 -9.30 -29.78 -22.73
C ALA A 89 -9.12 -28.41 -22.06
N LYS A 90 -8.69 -27.38 -22.81
CA LYS A 90 -8.56 -26.01 -22.29
C LYS A 90 -9.92 -25.43 -21.88
N PHE A 91 -10.94 -25.59 -22.72
CA PHE A 91 -12.31 -25.17 -22.39
C PHE A 91 -12.91 -26.00 -21.26
N ALA A 92 -12.78 -27.34 -21.33
CA ALA A 92 -13.28 -28.23 -20.28
C ALA A 92 -12.70 -27.87 -18.90
N LEU A 93 -11.41 -27.53 -18.82
CA LEU A 93 -10.79 -27.10 -17.57
C LEU A 93 -11.42 -25.83 -17.01
N ALA A 94 -11.64 -24.81 -17.86
CA ALA A 94 -12.25 -23.55 -17.45
C ALA A 94 -13.73 -23.74 -17.06
N GLU A 95 -14.49 -24.49 -17.85
CA GLU A 95 -15.91 -24.75 -17.61
C GLU A 95 -16.13 -25.63 -16.37
N LEU A 96 -15.34 -26.70 -16.18
CA LEU A 96 -15.42 -27.54 -14.98
C LEU A 96 -15.13 -26.75 -13.71
N LEU A 97 -14.20 -25.79 -13.75
CA LEU A 97 -13.95 -24.89 -12.62
C LEU A 97 -15.20 -24.06 -12.29
N ILE A 98 -15.85 -23.47 -13.30
CA ILE A 98 -17.08 -22.69 -13.13
C ILE A 98 -18.20 -23.56 -12.58
N VAL A 99 -18.39 -24.77 -13.12
CA VAL A 99 -19.39 -25.74 -12.65
C VAL A 99 -19.13 -26.15 -11.20
N ALA A 100 -17.89 -26.45 -10.84
CA ALA A 100 -17.53 -26.80 -9.47
C ALA A 100 -17.84 -25.65 -8.48
N LEU A 101 -17.53 -24.40 -8.87
CA LEU A 101 -17.85 -23.22 -8.06
C LEU A 101 -19.37 -22.98 -7.96
N ALA A 102 -20.12 -23.25 -9.02
CA ALA A 102 -21.58 -23.20 -9.01
C ALA A 102 -22.18 -24.26 -8.08
N VAL A 103 -21.66 -25.50 -8.08
CA VAL A 103 -22.06 -26.57 -7.16
C VAL A 103 -21.76 -26.20 -5.71
N ILE A 104 -20.59 -25.62 -5.42
CA ILE A 104 -20.26 -25.13 -4.06
C ILE A 104 -21.24 -24.03 -3.63
N THR A 105 -21.56 -23.12 -4.55
CA THR A 105 -22.50 -22.03 -4.30
C THR A 105 -23.90 -22.58 -3.99
N TRP A 106 -24.38 -23.54 -4.77
CA TRP A 106 -25.65 -24.22 -4.52
C TRP A 106 -25.63 -24.94 -3.17
N TRP A 107 -24.60 -25.74 -2.90
CA TRP A 107 -24.51 -26.55 -1.69
C TRP A 107 -24.48 -25.72 -0.40
N ARG A 108 -23.87 -24.53 -0.43
CA ARG A 108 -23.70 -23.69 0.78
C ARG A 108 -24.21 -22.25 0.62
N TRP A 109 -25.32 -22.03 -0.07
CA TRP A 109 -25.86 -20.72 -0.48
C TRP A 109 -25.74 -19.59 0.55
N TYR A 110 -26.06 -19.86 1.83
CA TYR A 110 -26.05 -18.86 2.90
C TYR A 110 -24.69 -18.60 3.55
N SER A 111 -23.65 -19.34 3.17
CA SER A 111 -22.31 -19.21 3.74
C SER A 111 -21.47 -18.14 3.04
N THR A 112 -20.48 -17.60 3.76
CA THR A 112 -19.45 -16.73 3.18
C THR A 112 -18.67 -17.42 2.06
N LEU A 113 -18.49 -18.74 2.17
CA LEU A 113 -17.84 -19.58 1.16
C LEU A 113 -18.61 -19.54 -0.18
N ALA A 114 -19.94 -19.68 -0.16
CA ALA A 114 -20.75 -19.60 -1.37
C ALA A 114 -20.70 -18.21 -2.01
N ARG A 115 -20.70 -17.14 -1.21
CA ARG A 115 -20.55 -15.77 -1.73
C ARG A 115 -19.21 -15.58 -2.45
N SER A 116 -18.12 -16.09 -1.87
CA SER A 116 -16.80 -16.08 -2.52
C SER A 116 -16.73 -17.00 -3.74
N ALA A 117 -17.36 -18.18 -3.70
CA ALA A 117 -17.39 -19.12 -4.81
C ALA A 117 -18.20 -18.56 -6.00
N LEU A 118 -19.31 -17.88 -5.73
CA LEU A 118 -20.12 -17.21 -6.75
C LEU A 118 -19.38 -16.03 -7.39
N LEU A 119 -18.63 -15.27 -6.58
CA LEU A 119 -17.72 -14.24 -7.11
C LEU A 119 -16.65 -14.88 -8.01
N ALA A 120 -15.99 -15.94 -7.55
CA ALA A 120 -14.97 -16.65 -8.32
C ALA A 120 -15.54 -17.25 -9.62
N ALA A 121 -16.77 -17.79 -9.60
CA ALA A 121 -17.44 -18.30 -10.78
C ALA A 121 -17.70 -17.18 -11.80
N GLY A 122 -18.22 -16.04 -11.33
CA GLY A 122 -18.41 -14.85 -12.14
C GLY A 122 -17.11 -14.36 -12.77
N LEU A 123 -16.01 -14.36 -12.02
CA LEU A 123 -14.68 -14.01 -12.56
C LEU A 123 -14.13 -15.07 -13.53
N GLY A 124 -14.44 -16.34 -13.29
CA GLY A 124 -14.06 -17.46 -14.15
C GLY A 124 -14.59 -17.34 -15.57
N PHE A 125 -15.78 -16.77 -15.77
CA PHE A 125 -16.29 -16.46 -17.10
C PHE A 125 -15.42 -15.47 -17.87
N GLY A 126 -14.76 -14.51 -17.20
CA GLY A 126 -13.81 -13.60 -17.84
C GLY A 126 -12.60 -14.36 -18.40
N ALA A 127 -12.07 -15.32 -17.63
CA ALA A 127 -11.01 -16.20 -18.10
C ALA A 127 -11.47 -17.10 -19.27
N LEU A 128 -12.72 -17.58 -19.23
CA LEU A 128 -13.31 -18.36 -20.32
C LEU A 128 -13.43 -17.54 -21.62
N PHE A 129 -13.88 -16.28 -21.55
CA PHE A 129 -13.97 -15.40 -22.71
C PHE A 129 -12.59 -15.01 -23.25
N ALA A 130 -11.62 -14.76 -22.37
CA ALA A 130 -10.24 -14.51 -22.78
C ALA A 130 -9.63 -15.73 -23.49
N LEU A 131 -9.87 -16.94 -22.96
CA LEU A 131 -9.47 -18.20 -23.58
C LEU A 131 -10.09 -18.37 -24.97
N TYR A 132 -11.37 -18.04 -25.10
CA TYR A 132 -12.09 -18.06 -26.38
C TYR A 132 -11.45 -17.14 -27.41
N GLY A 133 -11.19 -15.88 -27.05
CA GLY A 133 -10.52 -14.92 -27.91
C GLY A 133 -9.12 -15.37 -28.33
N GLN A 134 -8.36 -15.99 -27.41
CA GLN A 134 -7.01 -16.47 -27.69
C GLN A 134 -6.98 -17.67 -28.65
N ILE A 135 -7.87 -18.67 -28.46
CA ILE A 135 -7.84 -19.92 -29.22
C ILE A 135 -8.41 -19.73 -30.63
N TYR A 136 -9.49 -18.97 -30.76
CA TYR A 136 -10.20 -18.82 -32.03
C TYR A 136 -9.81 -17.57 -32.80
N GLN A 137 -9.02 -16.66 -32.21
CA GLN A 137 -8.51 -15.43 -32.86
C GLN A 137 -9.59 -14.78 -33.73
N THR A 138 -10.78 -14.56 -33.15
CA THR A 138 -12.01 -14.25 -33.90
C THR A 138 -12.04 -12.87 -34.55
N GLY A 139 -10.93 -12.12 -34.51
CA GLY A 139 -10.87 -10.71 -34.90
C GLY A 139 -11.75 -9.78 -34.06
N ALA A 140 -12.41 -10.32 -33.02
CA ALA A 140 -13.27 -9.55 -32.14
C ALA A 140 -12.41 -8.60 -31.30
N ASP A 141 -12.84 -7.34 -31.21
CA ASP A 141 -12.19 -6.38 -30.33
C ASP A 141 -12.29 -6.83 -28.88
N SER A 142 -11.26 -6.53 -28.08
CA SER A 142 -11.21 -6.93 -26.68
C SER A 142 -12.45 -6.47 -25.89
N TRP A 143 -13.01 -5.30 -26.21
CA TRP A 143 -14.18 -4.75 -25.51
C TRP A 143 -15.44 -5.61 -25.64
N GLU A 144 -15.61 -6.36 -26.73
CA GLU A 144 -16.79 -7.22 -26.93
C GLU A 144 -16.81 -8.39 -25.95
N LEU A 145 -15.64 -8.98 -25.68
CA LEU A 145 -15.46 -10.05 -24.70
C LEU A 145 -15.73 -9.54 -23.28
N PHE A 146 -15.25 -8.33 -22.94
CA PHE A 146 -15.57 -7.71 -21.64
C PHE A 146 -17.05 -7.35 -21.50
N ARG A 147 -17.73 -6.94 -22.60
CA ARG A 147 -19.17 -6.74 -22.61
C ARG A 147 -19.93 -8.04 -22.37
N ALA A 148 -19.56 -9.13 -23.05
CA ALA A 148 -20.17 -10.45 -22.83
C ALA A 148 -19.98 -10.90 -21.37
N TRP A 149 -18.81 -10.65 -20.80
CA TRP A 149 -18.52 -10.91 -19.40
C TRP A 149 -19.41 -10.09 -18.45
N LEU A 150 -19.61 -8.82 -18.74
CA LEU A 150 -20.52 -7.96 -17.97
C LEU A 150 -21.95 -8.50 -17.97
N CYS A 151 -22.44 -9.00 -19.11
CA CYS A 151 -23.78 -9.60 -19.22
C CYS A 151 -23.96 -10.82 -18.31
N VAL A 152 -22.88 -11.52 -17.95
CA VAL A 152 -22.91 -12.63 -16.98
C VAL A 152 -22.82 -12.11 -15.54
N LEU A 153 -21.94 -11.13 -15.28
CA LEU A 153 -21.74 -10.59 -13.94
C LEU A 153 -22.96 -9.84 -13.39
N LEU A 154 -23.71 -9.12 -14.23
CA LEU A 154 -24.86 -8.32 -13.79
C LEU A 154 -25.99 -9.17 -13.17
N PRO A 155 -26.51 -10.25 -13.81
CA PRO A 155 -27.46 -11.16 -13.18
C PRO A 155 -26.92 -11.77 -11.88
N LEU A 156 -25.65 -12.17 -11.85
CA LEU A 156 -25.04 -12.72 -10.64
C LEU A 156 -24.99 -11.69 -9.50
N ALA A 157 -24.67 -10.42 -9.80
CA ALA A 157 -24.67 -9.34 -8.81
C ALA A 157 -26.07 -9.07 -8.23
N LEU A 158 -27.09 -9.13 -9.08
CA LEU A 158 -28.50 -8.98 -8.68
C LEU A 158 -28.96 -10.10 -7.76
N ILE A 159 -28.67 -11.36 -8.12
CA ILE A 159 -29.07 -12.54 -7.34
C ILE A 159 -28.30 -12.60 -6.01
N ALA A 160 -26.98 -12.38 -6.05
CA ALA A 160 -26.11 -12.57 -4.91
C ALA A 160 -26.20 -11.46 -3.85
N ARG A 161 -26.66 -10.26 -4.24
CA ARG A 161 -26.77 -9.08 -3.36
C ARG A 161 -25.48 -8.82 -2.57
N GLN A 162 -24.33 -8.86 -3.25
CA GLN A 162 -23.01 -8.68 -2.62
C GLN A 162 -22.21 -7.54 -3.26
N ASN A 163 -21.58 -6.71 -2.42
CA ASN A 163 -20.78 -5.55 -2.89
C ASN A 163 -19.66 -5.96 -3.84
N SER A 164 -19.03 -7.12 -3.63
CA SER A 164 -17.90 -7.56 -4.46
C SER A 164 -18.33 -7.79 -5.92
N LEU A 165 -19.43 -8.48 -6.18
CA LEU A 165 -19.92 -8.68 -7.55
C LEU A 165 -20.39 -7.38 -8.21
N TRP A 166 -21.05 -6.49 -7.46
CA TRP A 166 -21.41 -5.16 -7.97
C TRP A 166 -20.18 -4.35 -8.33
N PHE A 167 -19.14 -4.39 -7.49
CA PHE A 167 -17.86 -3.74 -7.76
C PHE A 167 -17.19 -4.31 -9.01
N PHE A 168 -17.11 -5.63 -9.16
CA PHE A 168 -16.51 -6.23 -10.36
C PHE A 168 -17.34 -5.99 -11.61
N SER A 169 -18.67 -6.03 -11.53
CA SER A 169 -19.55 -5.66 -12.65
C SER A 169 -19.29 -4.22 -13.08
N TRP A 170 -19.23 -3.30 -12.13
CA TRP A 170 -18.89 -1.91 -12.39
C TRP A 170 -17.48 -1.80 -13.00
N LEU A 171 -16.46 -2.43 -12.41
CA LEU A 171 -15.08 -2.41 -12.91
C LEU A 171 -14.98 -2.90 -14.35
N ILE A 172 -15.60 -4.04 -14.66
CA ILE A 172 -15.60 -4.62 -16.01
C ILE A 172 -16.39 -3.76 -16.99
N ALA A 173 -17.47 -3.11 -16.57
CA ALA A 173 -18.17 -2.14 -17.41
C ALA A 173 -17.28 -0.94 -17.77
N ASN A 174 -16.52 -0.40 -16.81
CA ASN A 174 -15.58 0.70 -17.07
C ASN A 174 -14.44 0.25 -17.99
N LEU A 175 -13.89 -0.95 -17.79
CA LEU A 175 -12.82 -1.49 -18.63
C LEU A 175 -13.31 -1.78 -20.06
N ALA A 176 -14.50 -2.37 -20.22
CA ALA A 176 -15.13 -2.58 -21.51
C ALA A 176 -15.32 -1.25 -22.25
N PHE A 177 -15.80 -0.22 -21.55
CA PHE A 177 -15.96 1.12 -22.12
C PHE A 177 -14.63 1.75 -22.52
N GLN A 178 -13.59 1.65 -21.69
CA GLN A 178 -12.26 2.18 -22.01
C GLN A 178 -11.69 1.54 -23.28
N LEU A 179 -11.78 0.20 -23.38
CA LEU A 179 -11.34 -0.53 -24.57
C LEU A 179 -12.15 -0.14 -25.82
N TYR A 180 -13.47 -0.01 -25.68
CA TYR A 180 -14.36 0.45 -26.76
C TYR A 180 -14.00 1.88 -27.23
N TYR A 181 -13.73 2.77 -26.28
CA TYR A 181 -13.37 4.15 -26.57
C TYR A 181 -12.04 4.24 -27.32
N THR A 182 -11.06 3.39 -27.01
CA THR A 182 -9.76 3.36 -27.70
C THR A 182 -9.83 2.77 -29.11
N THR A 183 -10.84 1.96 -29.43
CA THR A 183 -11.03 1.37 -30.77
C THR A 183 -11.76 2.29 -31.76
N LEU A 184 -12.29 3.43 -31.31
CA LEU A 184 -12.91 4.41 -32.19
C LEU A 184 -11.86 5.05 -33.12
N PRO A 185 -12.04 5.04 -34.47
CA PRO A 185 -11.06 5.56 -35.42
C PRO A 185 -10.75 7.05 -35.21
N SER A 186 -9.46 7.42 -35.31
CA SER A 186 -8.98 8.81 -35.21
C SER A 186 -8.34 9.35 -36.51
N SER A 187 -8.38 8.62 -37.63
CA SER A 187 -7.65 8.99 -38.87
C SER A 187 -8.51 9.60 -40.01
N LEU A 188 -7.89 10.58 -40.65
CA LEU A 188 -8.32 11.63 -41.59
C LEU A 188 -9.21 11.33 -42.81
N LEU A 189 -9.50 10.08 -43.21
CA LEU A 189 -10.28 9.83 -44.45
C LEU A 189 -11.81 9.82 -44.22
N ASP A 190 -12.27 9.50 -43.00
CA ASP A 190 -13.68 9.57 -42.60
C ASP A 190 -14.14 11.00 -42.22
N VAL A 191 -13.18 11.92 -42.10
CA VAL A 191 -13.40 13.34 -41.73
C VAL A 191 -13.94 14.15 -42.92
N ALA A 192 -13.73 13.69 -44.16
CA ALA A 192 -14.04 14.46 -45.36
C ALA A 192 -15.52 14.44 -45.79
N LEU A 193 -16.38 13.56 -45.23
CA LEU A 193 -17.73 13.34 -45.77
C LEU A 193 -18.91 13.50 -44.78
N SER A 194 -18.73 13.90 -43.52
CA SER A 194 -19.90 14.19 -42.67
C SER A 194 -19.58 15.02 -41.41
N ASP A 195 -20.13 16.24 -41.39
CA ASP A 195 -20.12 17.22 -40.29
C ASP A 195 -20.91 16.76 -39.02
N SER A 196 -21.44 15.52 -39.04
CA SER A 196 -22.28 14.95 -37.97
C SER A 196 -21.55 13.94 -37.07
N PHE A 197 -20.41 13.39 -37.49
CA PHE A 197 -19.76 12.25 -36.81
C PHE A 197 -18.60 12.61 -35.85
N THR A 198 -18.10 13.85 -35.89
CA THR A 198 -17.15 14.37 -34.89
C THR A 198 -17.77 14.52 -33.49
N ARG A 199 -19.12 14.50 -33.40
CA ARG A 199 -19.88 14.53 -32.13
C ARG A 199 -20.03 13.18 -31.45
N LEU A 200 -19.72 12.06 -32.12
CA LEU A 200 -19.98 10.73 -31.56
C LEU A 200 -19.00 10.32 -30.46
N PRO A 201 -17.67 10.48 -30.60
CA PRO A 201 -16.73 10.19 -29.51
C PRO A 201 -17.01 11.07 -28.28
N THR A 202 -17.36 12.34 -28.50
CA THR A 202 -17.64 13.31 -27.43
C THR A 202 -18.98 13.05 -26.75
N ALA A 203 -20.05 12.78 -27.50
CA ALA A 203 -21.36 12.40 -26.95
C ALA A 203 -21.30 11.09 -26.16
N VAL A 204 -20.55 10.09 -26.66
CA VAL A 204 -20.32 8.83 -25.96
C VAL A 204 -19.60 9.09 -24.63
N LEU A 205 -18.54 9.91 -24.63
CA LEU A 205 -17.84 10.29 -23.40
C LEU A 205 -18.77 11.01 -22.39
N TYR A 206 -19.58 11.97 -22.84
CA TYR A 206 -20.56 12.66 -21.98
C TYR A 206 -21.59 11.70 -21.39
N SER A 207 -22.14 10.81 -22.22
CA SER A 207 -23.12 9.82 -21.78
C SER A 207 -22.54 8.88 -20.73
N TYR A 208 -21.28 8.49 -20.88
CA TYR A 208 -20.56 7.66 -19.93
C TYR A 208 -20.31 8.38 -18.60
N LEU A 209 -19.83 9.62 -18.63
CA LEU A 209 -19.64 10.42 -17.41
C LEU A 209 -20.97 10.64 -16.67
N ALA A 210 -22.06 10.92 -17.41
CA ALA A 210 -23.40 11.05 -16.85
C ALA A 210 -23.88 9.74 -16.22
N LEU A 211 -23.63 8.60 -16.88
CA LEU A 211 -23.96 7.27 -16.36
C LEU A 211 -23.18 6.96 -15.07
N LEU A 212 -21.88 7.29 -15.00
CA LEU A 212 -21.09 7.12 -13.78
C LEU A 212 -21.61 7.96 -12.62
N ALA A 213 -21.95 9.23 -12.89
CA ALA A 213 -22.55 10.11 -11.89
C ALA A 213 -23.92 9.56 -11.41
N ALA A 214 -24.78 9.11 -12.33
CA ALA A 214 -26.07 8.51 -12.00
C ALA A 214 -25.91 7.23 -11.15
N CYS A 215 -24.99 6.34 -11.52
CA CYS A 215 -24.67 5.15 -10.74
C CYS A 215 -24.19 5.49 -9.32
N LEU A 216 -23.34 6.50 -9.16
CA LEU A 216 -22.88 6.97 -7.85
C LEU A 216 -24.03 7.53 -7.02
N ILE A 217 -24.89 8.37 -7.61
CA ILE A 217 -26.06 8.95 -6.93
C ILE A 217 -27.01 7.85 -6.47
N ILE A 218 -27.36 6.91 -7.35
CA ILE A 218 -28.22 5.77 -7.01
C ILE A 218 -27.60 4.97 -5.87
N ARG A 219 -26.29 4.71 -5.93
CA ARG A 219 -25.58 3.98 -4.88
C ARG A 219 -25.59 4.72 -3.53
N GLU A 220 -25.35 6.02 -3.50
CA GLU A 220 -25.40 6.82 -2.27
C GLU A 220 -26.81 6.87 -1.68
N VAL A 221 -27.85 7.03 -2.52
CA VAL A 221 -29.24 7.00 -2.05
C VAL A 221 -29.61 5.65 -1.45
N LEU A 222 -29.21 4.55 -2.10
CA LEU A 222 -29.47 3.20 -1.57
C LEU A 222 -28.66 2.90 -0.31
N ALA A 223 -27.39 3.31 -0.26
CA ALA A 223 -26.56 3.15 0.92
C ALA A 223 -27.12 3.94 2.11
N TRP A 224 -27.59 5.16 1.86
CA TRP A 224 -28.22 5.98 2.89
C TRP A 224 -29.49 5.33 3.46
N ARG A 225 -30.41 4.87 2.59
CA ARG A 225 -31.62 4.15 3.01
C ARG A 225 -31.29 2.87 3.78
N ALA A 226 -30.25 2.15 3.37
CA ALA A 226 -29.79 0.96 4.07
C ALA A 226 -29.24 1.31 5.46
N ILE A 227 -28.42 2.35 5.60
CA ILE A 227 -27.89 2.77 6.91
C ILE A 227 -29.02 3.19 7.86
N THR A 228 -30.07 3.84 7.37
CA THR A 228 -31.18 4.30 8.21
C THR A 228 -32.16 3.21 8.61
N HIS A 229 -32.48 2.26 7.71
CA HIS A 229 -33.52 1.25 7.95
C HIS A 229 -32.98 -0.15 8.25
N HIS A 230 -31.84 -0.53 7.66
CA HIS A 230 -31.27 -1.87 7.73
C HIS A 230 -29.72 -1.83 7.81
N PRO A 231 -29.14 -1.41 8.96
CA PRO A 231 -27.70 -1.17 9.08
C PRO A 231 -26.84 -2.41 8.85
N GLU A 232 -27.40 -3.62 8.97
CA GLU A 232 -26.71 -4.89 8.69
C GLU A 232 -26.72 -5.28 7.19
N SER A 233 -27.39 -4.51 6.34
CA SER A 233 -27.44 -4.77 4.91
C SER A 233 -26.08 -4.58 4.25
N TRP A 234 -25.81 -5.39 3.21
CA TRP A 234 -24.63 -5.24 2.35
C TRP A 234 -24.52 -3.83 1.73
N LEU A 235 -25.65 -3.14 1.53
CA LEU A 235 -25.70 -1.77 1.00
C LEU A 235 -25.24 -0.70 2.00
N ALA A 236 -25.26 -0.99 3.31
CA ALA A 236 -24.89 -0.01 4.34
C ALA A 236 -23.38 0.35 4.27
N SER A 237 -22.57 -0.52 3.68
CA SER A 237 -21.15 -0.26 3.51
C SER A 237 -20.86 0.78 2.42
N ARG A 238 -20.18 1.87 2.80
CA ARG A 238 -19.87 3.02 1.93
C ARG A 238 -18.55 2.92 1.17
N TRP A 239 -17.76 1.87 1.38
CA TRP A 239 -16.44 1.74 0.71
C TRP A 239 -16.60 1.78 -0.82
N PHE A 240 -17.63 1.12 -1.36
CA PHE A 240 -17.85 1.06 -2.80
C PHE A 240 -18.21 2.43 -3.38
N SER A 241 -19.02 3.22 -2.67
CA SER A 241 -19.32 4.59 -3.09
C SER A 241 -18.08 5.48 -3.12
N ARG A 242 -17.17 5.33 -2.14
CA ARG A 242 -15.88 6.05 -2.11
C ARG A 242 -15.01 5.71 -3.33
N VAL A 243 -15.00 4.45 -3.76
CA VAL A 243 -14.28 4.02 -4.96
C VAL A 243 -14.90 4.60 -6.23
N MET A 244 -16.23 4.54 -6.37
CA MET A 244 -16.94 5.14 -7.51
C MET A 244 -16.72 6.65 -7.60
N ALA A 245 -16.80 7.36 -6.47
CA ALA A 245 -16.53 8.80 -6.40
C ALA A 245 -15.07 9.12 -6.74
N GLY A 246 -14.12 8.33 -6.23
CA GLY A 246 -12.70 8.48 -6.56
C GLY A 246 -12.42 8.30 -8.05
N PHE A 247 -13.02 7.30 -8.70
CA PHE A 247 -12.86 7.05 -10.13
C PHE A 247 -13.52 8.13 -11.00
N LEU A 248 -14.75 8.56 -10.66
CA LEU A 248 -15.42 9.67 -11.35
C LEU A 248 -14.58 10.96 -11.25
N LEU A 249 -14.12 11.29 -10.04
CA LEU A 249 -13.26 12.46 -9.84
C LEU A 249 -11.94 12.32 -10.59
N LEU A 250 -11.32 11.14 -10.62
CA LEU A 250 -10.09 10.91 -11.38
C LEU A 250 -10.30 11.24 -12.86
N LEU A 251 -11.33 10.68 -13.49
CA LEU A 251 -11.64 10.93 -14.91
C LEU A 251 -11.95 12.41 -15.18
N LEU A 252 -12.83 13.02 -14.39
CA LEU A 252 -13.18 14.44 -14.53
C LEU A 252 -11.95 15.33 -14.35
N THR A 253 -11.11 15.05 -13.34
CA THR A 253 -9.87 15.80 -13.07
C THR A 253 -8.90 15.68 -14.24
N SER A 254 -8.69 14.48 -14.79
CA SER A 254 -7.78 14.27 -15.92
C SER A 254 -8.26 15.00 -17.18
N ILE A 255 -9.55 14.96 -17.49
CA ILE A 255 -10.12 15.67 -18.64
C ILE A 255 -10.04 17.19 -18.44
N VAL A 256 -10.39 17.69 -17.25
CA VAL A 256 -10.33 19.13 -16.95
C VAL A 256 -8.89 19.65 -16.95
N ALA A 257 -7.94 18.90 -16.38
CA ALA A 257 -6.53 19.23 -16.45
C ALA A 257 -6.03 19.26 -17.90
N GLY A 258 -6.41 18.29 -18.73
CA GLY A 258 -6.09 18.28 -20.16
C GLY A 258 -6.70 19.47 -20.93
N ASN A 259 -7.99 19.77 -20.68
CA ASN A 259 -8.67 20.94 -21.27
C ASN A 259 -7.96 22.25 -20.92
N LEU A 260 -7.42 22.36 -19.71
CA LEU A 260 -6.66 23.52 -19.27
C LEU A 260 -5.30 23.58 -19.96
N SER A 261 -4.60 22.45 -20.11
CA SER A 261 -3.28 22.39 -20.76
C SER A 261 -3.33 22.74 -22.26
N ASP A 262 -4.43 22.42 -22.95
CA ASP A 262 -4.61 22.70 -24.38
C ASP A 262 -5.54 23.91 -24.62
N TRP A 263 -5.32 25.03 -23.90
CA TRP A 263 -6.18 26.24 -23.90
C TRP A 263 -6.50 26.83 -25.29
N GLN A 264 -5.64 26.60 -26.29
CA GLN A 264 -5.81 27.13 -27.65
C GLN A 264 -6.29 26.06 -28.65
N GLY A 265 -6.45 24.81 -28.21
CA GLY A 265 -6.88 23.70 -29.04
C GLY A 265 -8.37 23.77 -29.38
N ALA A 266 -8.75 23.23 -30.54
CA ALA A 266 -10.15 23.21 -31.00
C ALA A 266 -11.08 22.26 -30.20
N ASN A 267 -10.52 21.43 -29.30
CA ASN A 267 -11.20 20.31 -28.64
C ASN A 267 -11.50 20.57 -27.16
N HIS A 268 -12.08 21.73 -26.81
CA HIS A 268 -12.47 22.01 -25.44
C HIS A 268 -13.77 21.32 -25.04
N PHE A 269 -13.70 20.39 -24.09
CA PHE A 269 -14.88 19.83 -23.44
C PHE A 269 -15.39 20.76 -22.32
N THR A 270 -15.75 22.00 -22.65
CA THR A 270 -16.15 23.05 -21.67
C THR A 270 -17.27 22.62 -20.72
N SER A 271 -18.22 21.82 -21.20
CA SER A 271 -19.30 21.24 -20.40
C SER A 271 -18.81 20.25 -19.34
N VAL A 272 -17.71 19.52 -19.56
CA VAL A 272 -17.10 18.64 -18.53
C VAL A 272 -16.52 19.48 -17.40
N THR A 273 -15.91 20.62 -17.71
CA THR A 273 -15.40 21.55 -16.68
C THR A 273 -16.52 22.09 -15.79
N GLY A 274 -17.67 22.44 -16.39
CA GLY A 274 -18.87 22.78 -15.64
C GLY A 274 -19.38 21.61 -14.77
N ALA A 275 -19.46 20.39 -15.34
CA ALA A 275 -19.87 19.20 -14.60
C ALA A 275 -18.94 18.85 -13.43
N TRP A 276 -17.63 19.03 -13.58
CA TRP A 276 -16.65 18.87 -12.52
C TRP A 276 -16.87 19.86 -11.38
N ALA A 277 -17.06 21.15 -11.70
CA ALA A 277 -17.33 22.18 -10.70
C ALA A 277 -18.63 21.89 -9.92
N ILE A 278 -19.69 21.51 -10.62
CA ILE A 278 -20.96 21.09 -10.01
C ILE A 278 -20.75 19.88 -9.09
N THR A 279 -19.97 18.89 -9.53
CA THR A 279 -19.68 17.68 -8.75
C THR A 279 -18.94 18.01 -7.45
N LEU A 280 -17.95 18.92 -7.50
CA LEU A 280 -17.23 19.37 -6.30
C LEU A 280 -18.14 20.17 -5.35
N LEU A 281 -18.95 21.10 -5.86
CA LEU A 281 -19.86 21.90 -5.03
C LEU A 281 -20.95 21.03 -4.38
N ALA A 282 -21.57 20.14 -5.15
CA ALA A 282 -22.57 19.19 -4.66
C ALA A 282 -21.94 18.23 -3.63
N GLY A 283 -20.79 17.66 -3.94
CA GLY A 283 -20.03 16.80 -3.02
C GLY A 283 -19.65 17.51 -1.73
N TYR A 284 -19.17 18.76 -1.83
CA TYR A 284 -18.87 19.58 -0.65
C TYR A 284 -20.10 19.80 0.21
N TYR A 285 -21.22 20.25 -0.38
CA TYR A 285 -22.46 20.48 0.38
C TYR A 285 -22.96 19.20 1.07
N LEU A 286 -23.05 18.10 0.32
CA LEU A 286 -23.54 16.82 0.81
C LEU A 286 -22.64 16.24 1.92
N TYR A 287 -21.33 16.15 1.68
CA TYR A 287 -20.43 15.47 2.61
C TYR A 287 -19.91 16.36 3.75
N ARG A 288 -20.07 17.69 3.66
CA ARG A 288 -19.70 18.60 4.76
C ARG A 288 -20.84 18.80 5.76
N PHE A 289 -22.08 18.89 5.27
CA PHE A 289 -23.22 19.30 6.08
C PHE A 289 -24.24 18.18 6.31
N ARG A 290 -24.52 17.33 5.32
CA ARG A 290 -25.58 16.31 5.40
C ARG A 290 -25.06 14.94 5.84
N TYR A 291 -23.95 14.49 5.25
CA TYR A 291 -23.38 13.15 5.38
C TYR A 291 -21.88 13.24 5.65
N VAL A 292 -21.51 13.65 6.86
CA VAL A 292 -20.11 13.88 7.26
C VAL A 292 -19.23 12.69 6.88
N ASP A 293 -18.43 12.84 5.82
CA ASP A 293 -17.45 11.85 5.38
C ASP A 293 -16.17 12.57 4.95
N LEU A 294 -15.16 12.50 5.82
CA LEU A 294 -13.86 13.13 5.60
C LEU A 294 -13.12 12.52 4.40
N CYS A 295 -13.35 11.24 4.06
CA CYS A 295 -12.70 10.59 2.93
C CYS A 295 -13.19 11.19 1.60
N MET A 296 -14.48 11.44 1.46
CA MET A 296 -15.03 12.10 0.26
C MET A 296 -14.51 13.54 0.10
N LEU A 297 -14.40 14.28 1.21
CA LEU A 297 -13.81 15.62 1.21
C LEU A 297 -12.32 15.60 0.83
N THR A 298 -11.56 14.58 1.26
CA THR A 298 -10.16 14.41 0.86
C THR A 298 -10.01 14.16 -0.65
N LEU A 299 -10.91 13.37 -1.25
CA LEU A 299 -10.90 13.15 -2.70
C LEU A 299 -11.22 14.43 -3.48
N GLY A 300 -12.20 15.22 -3.01
CA GLY A 300 -12.55 16.51 -3.61
C GLY A 300 -11.39 17.51 -3.57
N ILE A 301 -10.69 17.63 -2.43
CA ILE A 301 -9.52 18.50 -2.33
C ILE A 301 -8.35 18.00 -3.17
N ALA A 302 -8.13 16.68 -3.26
CA ALA A 302 -7.09 16.13 -4.13
C ALA A 302 -7.35 16.49 -5.61
N SER A 303 -8.60 16.35 -6.06
CA SER A 303 -9.04 16.77 -7.40
C SER A 303 -8.82 18.26 -7.64
N LEU A 304 -9.25 19.11 -6.71
CA LEU A 304 -9.04 20.56 -6.77
C LEU A 304 -7.55 20.94 -6.79
N THR A 305 -6.72 20.19 -6.07
CA THR A 305 -5.26 20.41 -6.04
C THR A 305 -4.66 20.19 -7.42
N VAL A 306 -4.98 19.07 -8.08
CA VAL A 306 -4.47 18.73 -9.41
C VAL A 306 -4.93 19.72 -10.47
N VAL A 307 -6.23 20.05 -10.52
CA VAL A 307 -6.76 21.02 -11.49
C VAL A 307 -6.17 22.41 -11.29
N GLY A 308 -6.03 22.85 -10.03
CA GLY A 308 -5.41 24.14 -9.75
C GLY A 308 -3.92 24.18 -10.13
N CYS A 309 -3.18 23.08 -9.95
CA CYS A 309 -1.81 22.99 -10.48
C CYS A 309 -1.78 23.10 -12.01
N ALA A 310 -2.65 22.37 -12.72
CA ALA A 310 -2.74 22.47 -14.18
C ALA A 310 -3.10 23.88 -14.67
N LEU A 311 -4.02 24.55 -13.99
CA LEU A 311 -4.39 25.94 -14.27
C LEU A 311 -3.20 26.89 -14.05
N ILE A 312 -2.48 26.74 -12.94
CA ILE A 312 -1.28 27.55 -12.65
C ILE A 312 -0.24 27.35 -13.75
N THR A 313 0.02 26.11 -14.19
CA THR A 313 0.92 25.86 -15.33
C THR A 313 0.47 26.64 -16.56
N GLN A 314 -0.82 26.56 -16.92
CA GLN A 314 -1.32 27.19 -18.14
C GLN A 314 -1.21 28.71 -18.13
N LEU A 315 -1.48 29.36 -17.00
CA LEU A 315 -1.43 30.81 -16.88
C LEU A 315 -0.04 31.39 -17.17
N PHE A 316 1.02 30.61 -17.01
CA PHE A 316 2.42 31.02 -17.14
C PHE A 316 3.18 30.27 -18.24
N LEU A 317 2.48 29.48 -19.08
CA LEU A 317 3.10 28.68 -20.17
C LEU A 317 3.54 29.51 -21.40
N LEU A 318 3.10 30.77 -21.51
CA LEU A 318 3.21 31.55 -22.75
C LEU A 318 4.58 32.17 -23.04
N ALA A 319 5.49 32.25 -22.06
CA ALA A 319 6.81 32.86 -22.28
C ALA A 319 8.03 31.95 -22.04
N TYR A 320 7.88 30.79 -21.38
CA TYR A 320 9.00 29.93 -20.93
C TYR A 320 10.16 30.73 -20.27
N ASP A 321 9.90 31.94 -19.79
CA ASP A 321 10.90 32.74 -19.13
C ASP A 321 11.15 32.17 -17.74
N THR A 322 12.40 32.31 -17.29
CA THR A 322 12.86 31.89 -15.97
C THR A 322 12.00 32.49 -14.84
N GLY A 323 11.55 33.74 -14.98
CA GLY A 323 10.65 34.39 -14.04
C GLY A 323 9.28 33.71 -13.92
N ASP A 324 8.67 33.35 -15.06
CA ASP A 324 7.35 32.72 -15.12
C ASP A 324 7.38 31.29 -14.59
N LEU A 325 8.41 30.52 -14.91
CA LEU A 325 8.61 29.18 -14.35
C LEU A 325 8.79 29.23 -12.82
N PHE A 326 9.48 30.25 -12.30
CA PHE A 326 9.65 30.44 -10.86
C PHE A 326 8.32 30.76 -10.17
N LEU A 327 7.56 31.69 -10.75
CA LEU A 327 6.24 32.08 -10.25
C LEU A 327 5.25 30.90 -10.28
N THR A 328 5.28 30.11 -11.35
CA THR A 328 4.49 28.87 -11.50
C THR A 328 4.72 27.91 -10.34
N GLY A 329 5.98 27.55 -10.08
CA GLY A 329 6.29 26.60 -9.00
C GLY A 329 5.97 27.18 -7.61
N ALA A 330 6.22 28.47 -7.38
CA ALA A 330 5.90 29.12 -6.10
C ALA A 330 4.38 29.10 -5.81
N LEU A 331 3.56 29.42 -6.81
CA LEU A 331 2.11 29.36 -6.71
C LEU A 331 1.60 27.93 -6.51
N MET A 332 2.19 26.94 -7.18
CA MET A 332 1.81 25.54 -6.97
C MET A 332 2.10 25.07 -5.54
N ILE A 333 3.25 25.43 -4.96
CA ILE A 333 3.58 25.09 -3.56
C ILE A 333 2.56 25.72 -2.61
N LEU A 334 2.23 27.00 -2.80
CA LEU A 334 1.22 27.70 -2.01
C LEU A 334 -0.14 27.00 -2.12
N TRP A 335 -0.52 26.59 -3.33
CA TRP A 335 -1.76 25.88 -3.61
C TRP A 335 -1.85 24.53 -2.92
N VAL A 336 -0.82 23.69 -3.03
CA VAL A 336 -0.75 22.38 -2.35
C VAL A 336 -0.78 22.56 -0.83
N ALA A 337 -0.04 23.52 -0.28
CA ALA A 337 0.00 23.81 1.15
C ALA A 337 -1.36 24.32 1.67
N ALA A 338 -2.03 25.21 0.93
CA ALA A 338 -3.35 25.71 1.27
C ALA A 338 -4.37 24.57 1.37
N ASN A 339 -4.42 23.70 0.35
CA ASN A 339 -5.30 22.53 0.31
C ASN A 339 -5.04 21.56 1.48
N GLY A 340 -3.78 21.27 1.79
CA GLY A 340 -3.42 20.46 2.97
C GLY A 340 -3.86 21.09 4.29
N SER A 341 -3.74 22.41 4.43
CA SER A 341 -4.18 23.13 5.64
C SER A 341 -5.70 23.10 5.84
N ILE A 342 -6.48 23.19 4.75
CA ILE A 342 -7.95 23.11 4.78
C ILE A 342 -8.39 21.73 5.26
N LEU A 343 -7.75 20.66 4.78
CA LEU A 343 -8.03 19.28 5.21
C LEU A 343 -7.79 19.08 6.70
N LEU A 344 -6.66 19.56 7.22
CA LEU A 344 -6.36 19.50 8.65
C LEU A 344 -7.35 20.31 9.48
N LYS A 345 -7.77 21.48 9.00
CA LYS A 345 -8.79 22.31 9.65
C LYS A 345 -10.14 21.59 9.72
N TRP A 346 -10.54 20.90 8.65
CA TRP A 346 -11.76 20.10 8.64
C TRP A 346 -11.66 18.88 9.52
N GLN A 347 -10.53 18.18 9.53
CA GLN A 347 -10.30 17.09 10.46
C GLN A 347 -10.51 17.55 11.91
N ARG A 348 -9.91 18.67 12.33
CA ARG A 348 -10.08 19.19 13.70
C ARG A 348 -11.55 19.47 14.04
N LYS A 349 -12.24 20.20 13.16
CA LYS A 349 -13.67 20.54 13.36
C LYS A 349 -14.60 19.33 13.36
N LEU A 350 -14.25 18.26 12.65
CA LEU A 350 -15.07 17.05 12.57
C LEU A 350 -14.76 16.07 13.70
N VAL A 351 -13.51 16.03 14.20
CA VAL A 351 -13.10 15.23 15.37
C VAL A 351 -13.75 15.76 16.65
N GLU A 352 -13.91 17.08 16.79
CA GLU A 352 -14.63 17.71 17.91
C GLU A 352 -16.11 17.27 17.99
N LYS A 353 -16.71 16.81 16.88
CA LYS A 353 -18.08 16.28 16.84
C LYS A 353 -18.18 14.78 17.12
N GLY A 354 -17.08 14.15 17.53
CA GLY A 354 -17.01 12.74 17.93
C GLY A 354 -16.47 11.81 16.83
N PRO A 355 -15.72 10.75 17.19
CA PRO A 355 -15.14 9.83 16.22
C PRO A 355 -16.23 8.95 15.59
N ILE A 356 -16.31 8.97 14.26
CA ILE A 356 -17.34 8.26 13.47
C ILE A 356 -17.12 6.74 13.37
N ASP A 357 -15.96 6.19 13.80
CA ASP A 357 -15.62 4.78 13.52
C ASP A 357 -15.23 3.91 14.75
N LEU A 358 -15.26 4.42 15.99
CA LEU A 358 -14.95 3.63 17.19
C LEU A 358 -16.08 3.72 18.21
N VAL A 359 -16.72 2.58 18.52
CA VAL A 359 -17.77 2.44 19.55
C VAL A 359 -17.23 2.95 20.89
N PRO A 360 -17.60 4.16 21.37
CA PRO A 360 -17.02 4.77 22.57
C PRO A 360 -17.26 3.93 23.84
N ALA A 361 -18.37 3.18 23.86
CA ALA A 361 -18.74 2.26 24.94
C ALA A 361 -17.77 1.08 25.11
N ARG A 362 -17.15 0.58 24.04
CA ARG A 362 -16.17 -0.52 24.13
C ARG A 362 -14.83 -0.03 24.66
N LEU A 363 -14.41 1.17 24.28
CA LEU A 363 -13.16 1.75 24.74
C LEU A 363 -13.22 2.13 26.23
N THR A 364 -14.35 2.64 26.70
CA THR A 364 -14.60 2.96 28.12
C THR A 364 -14.59 1.69 28.97
N LEU A 365 -15.36 0.67 28.59
CA LEU A 365 -15.38 -0.62 29.28
C LEU A 365 -13.97 -1.22 29.41
N LEU A 366 -13.19 -1.23 28.32
CA LEU A 366 -11.85 -1.83 28.32
C LEU A 366 -10.87 -1.04 29.21
N LYS A 367 -10.97 0.29 29.26
CA LYS A 367 -10.20 1.13 30.19
C LYS A 367 -10.57 0.83 31.64
N ASP A 368 -11.85 0.66 31.94
CA ASP A 368 -12.33 0.36 33.29
C ASP A 368 -11.89 -1.05 33.76
N THR A 369 -11.91 -2.05 32.88
CA THR A 369 -11.40 -3.40 33.20
C THR A 369 -9.91 -3.39 33.50
N LEU A 370 -9.10 -2.67 32.71
CA LEU A 370 -7.66 -2.52 32.97
C LEU A 370 -7.36 -1.79 34.28
N ARG A 371 -8.21 -0.82 34.66
CA ARG A 371 -8.13 -0.15 35.95
C ARG A 371 -8.45 -1.11 37.11
N GLN A 372 -9.53 -1.90 36.98
CA GLN A 372 -9.93 -2.87 37.99
C GLN A 372 -8.85 -3.94 38.26
N GLN A 373 -8.05 -4.28 37.24
CA GLN A 373 -6.92 -5.20 37.37
C GLN A 373 -5.63 -4.55 37.88
N GLY A 374 -5.65 -3.26 38.25
CA GLY A 374 -4.47 -2.53 38.74
C GLY A 374 -3.40 -2.28 37.68
N LEU A 375 -3.71 -2.47 36.39
CA LEU A 375 -2.77 -2.28 35.29
C LEU A 375 -2.65 -0.82 34.82
N LEU A 376 -3.68 0.01 35.08
CA LEU A 376 -3.70 1.44 34.78
C LEU A 376 -4.13 2.26 36.00
N SER A 377 -3.43 3.35 36.28
CA SER A 377 -3.82 4.33 37.30
C SER A 377 -4.82 5.37 36.77
N TYR A 378 -5.50 6.08 37.68
CA TYR A 378 -6.44 7.14 37.32
C TYR A 378 -5.76 8.27 36.51
N SER A 379 -4.54 8.66 36.88
CA SER A 379 -3.75 9.66 36.16
C SER A 379 -3.39 9.23 34.74
N GLN A 380 -3.03 7.95 34.54
CA GLN A 380 -2.71 7.41 33.21
C GLN A 380 -3.93 7.35 32.29
N VAL A 381 -5.13 7.03 32.81
CA VAL A 381 -6.36 7.03 32.02
C VAL A 381 -6.73 8.44 31.56
N GLN A 382 -6.54 9.44 32.41
CA GLN A 382 -6.78 10.85 32.07
C GLN A 382 -5.79 11.33 31.01
N GLU A 383 -4.51 10.92 31.10
CA GLU A 383 -3.48 11.22 30.10
C GLU A 383 -3.82 10.61 28.72
N ILE A 384 -4.32 9.37 28.67
CA ILE A 384 -4.80 8.73 27.42
C ILE A 384 -5.96 9.50 26.81
N GLN A 385 -6.89 10.00 27.64
CA GLN A 385 -8.07 10.73 27.16
C GLN A 385 -7.69 12.08 26.57
N GLN A 386 -6.73 12.79 27.18
CA GLN A 386 -6.19 14.04 26.66
C GLN A 386 -5.41 13.85 25.34
N ARG A 387 -4.63 12.77 25.22
CA ARG A 387 -3.86 12.45 24.00
C ARG A 387 -4.74 11.98 22.84
N GLY A 388 -5.80 11.22 23.13
CA GLY A 388 -6.69 10.61 22.14
C GLY A 388 -7.42 11.61 21.23
N HIS A 389 -7.58 12.87 21.64
CA HIS A 389 -8.25 13.90 20.85
C HIS A 389 -7.34 14.60 19.82
N ALA A 390 -6.01 14.50 19.95
CA ALA A 390 -5.09 15.34 19.19
C ALA A 390 -4.14 14.61 18.22
N SER A 391 -4.07 13.28 18.22
CA SER A 391 -2.86 12.58 17.73
C SER A 391 -3.02 11.53 16.62
N ASP A 392 -4.23 11.11 16.22
CA ASP A 392 -4.41 10.07 15.18
C ASP A 392 -5.14 10.59 13.93
N LEU A 393 -4.39 10.91 12.89
CA LEU A 393 -4.93 11.15 11.54
C LEU A 393 -5.45 9.84 10.92
N PRO A 394 -6.59 9.83 10.22
CA PRO A 394 -7.00 8.67 9.41
C PRO A 394 -5.96 8.31 8.35
N TRP A 395 -5.89 7.02 7.97
CA TRP A 395 -4.87 6.52 7.04
C TRP A 395 -4.92 7.20 5.67
N TYR A 396 -6.12 7.48 5.13
CA TYR A 396 -6.30 8.12 3.83
C TYR A 396 -5.85 9.58 3.84
N LEU A 397 -6.06 10.28 4.97
CA LEU A 397 -5.61 11.66 5.13
C LEU A 397 -4.09 11.73 5.26
N ARG A 398 -3.48 10.79 6.01
CA ARG A 398 -2.02 10.64 6.02
C ARG A 398 -1.46 10.41 4.63
N LEU A 399 -2.06 9.48 3.87
CA LEU A 399 -1.64 9.17 2.50
C LEU A 399 -1.71 10.41 1.59
N ALA A 400 -2.85 11.12 1.59
CA ALA A 400 -3.02 12.32 0.77
C ALA A 400 -2.00 13.42 1.11
N LEU A 401 -1.75 13.65 2.41
CA LEU A 401 -0.77 14.63 2.87
C LEU A 401 0.68 14.19 2.55
N SER A 402 0.98 12.89 2.63
CA SER A 402 2.29 12.36 2.24
C SER A 402 2.54 12.49 0.74
N ILE A 403 1.56 12.17 -0.11
CA ILE A 403 1.66 12.35 -1.57
C ILE A 403 1.81 13.84 -1.91
N GLY A 404 0.99 14.70 -1.30
CA GLY A 404 1.12 16.16 -1.48
C GLY A 404 2.49 16.70 -1.06
N GLY A 405 3.07 16.16 0.01
CA GLY A 405 4.44 16.49 0.44
C GLY A 405 5.50 16.10 -0.58
N TRP A 406 5.37 14.93 -1.23
CA TRP A 406 6.25 14.49 -2.32
C TRP A 406 6.13 15.37 -3.55
N VAL A 407 4.90 15.68 -3.97
CA VAL A 407 4.65 16.58 -5.11
C VAL A 407 5.25 17.97 -4.84
N ALA A 408 5.03 18.51 -3.64
CA ALA A 408 5.63 19.78 -3.23
C ALA A 408 7.17 19.72 -3.22
N ALA A 409 7.77 18.61 -2.75
CA ALA A 409 9.21 18.42 -2.78
C ALA A 409 9.78 18.41 -4.20
N ILE A 410 9.11 17.75 -5.15
CA ILE A 410 9.49 17.75 -6.57
C ILE A 410 9.44 19.17 -7.15
N ILE A 411 8.37 19.93 -6.86
CA ILE A 411 8.26 21.32 -7.31
C ILE A 411 9.38 22.18 -6.73
N ILE A 412 9.72 22.02 -5.44
CA ILE A 412 10.84 22.74 -4.82
C ILE A 412 12.17 22.40 -5.50
N LEU A 413 12.41 21.12 -5.82
CA LEU A 413 13.61 20.70 -6.55
C LEU A 413 13.68 21.31 -7.95
N LEU A 414 12.57 21.34 -8.68
CA LEU A 414 12.49 21.97 -10.00
C LEU A 414 12.75 23.48 -9.94
N LEU A 415 12.16 24.17 -8.95
CA LEU A 415 12.44 25.59 -8.70
C LEU A 415 13.90 25.84 -8.36
N MET A 416 14.51 24.98 -7.55
CA MET A 416 15.92 25.09 -7.23
C MET A 416 16.77 24.90 -8.49
N ALA A 417 16.48 23.90 -9.32
CA ALA A 417 17.17 23.71 -10.60
C ALA A 417 17.03 24.93 -11.51
N LEU A 418 15.83 25.54 -11.54
CA LEU A 418 15.57 26.76 -12.31
C LEU A 418 16.37 27.98 -11.79
N VAL A 419 16.47 28.16 -10.47
CA VAL A 419 17.29 29.23 -9.88
C VAL A 419 18.76 29.05 -10.26
N LEU A 420 19.24 27.80 -10.26
CA LEU A 420 20.61 27.49 -10.69
C LEU A 420 20.83 27.73 -12.18
N TYR A 421 19.83 27.44 -13.01
CA TYR A 421 19.83 27.78 -14.43
C TYR A 421 19.93 29.30 -14.64
N ALA A 422 19.06 30.07 -13.98
CA ALA A 422 19.00 31.52 -14.11
C ALA A 422 20.27 32.22 -13.60
N ALA A 423 20.98 31.62 -12.63
CA ALA A 423 22.25 32.10 -12.12
C ALA A 423 23.47 31.69 -12.98
N ASP A 424 23.26 31.04 -14.12
CA ASP A 424 24.30 30.48 -15.00
C ASP A 424 25.20 29.43 -14.33
N LEU A 425 24.76 28.88 -13.19
CA LEU A 425 25.49 27.92 -12.35
C LEU A 425 25.29 26.46 -12.79
N LEU A 426 24.44 26.21 -13.80
CA LEU A 426 24.26 24.88 -14.40
C LEU A 426 25.25 24.60 -15.53
N ASN A 427 25.77 25.64 -16.20
CA ASN A 427 26.67 25.49 -17.34
C ASN A 427 28.07 25.04 -16.93
N ASP A 428 28.50 25.39 -15.71
CA ASP A 428 29.64 24.79 -15.01
C ASP A 428 29.15 24.20 -13.68
N PRO A 429 28.74 22.92 -13.64
CA PRO A 429 28.09 22.31 -12.48
C PRO A 429 29.09 22.07 -11.35
N ASN A 430 29.43 23.13 -10.61
CA ASN A 430 30.15 22.99 -9.36
C ASN A 430 29.18 22.45 -8.31
N SER A 431 29.46 21.26 -7.76
CA SER A 431 28.65 20.62 -6.71
C SER A 431 28.21 21.53 -5.54
N ALA A 432 29.00 22.56 -5.23
CA ALA A 432 28.68 23.56 -4.21
C ALA A 432 27.35 24.29 -4.48
N THR A 433 26.96 24.44 -5.75
CA THR A 433 25.76 25.18 -6.17
C THR A 433 24.47 24.48 -5.76
N LEU A 434 24.46 23.15 -5.65
CA LEU A 434 23.32 22.37 -5.16
C LEU A 434 23.41 22.06 -3.67
N ILE A 435 24.61 21.80 -3.16
CA ILE A 435 24.82 21.39 -1.76
C ILE A 435 24.47 22.54 -0.81
N LEU A 436 24.95 23.76 -1.09
CA LEU A 436 24.81 24.88 -0.16
C LEU A 436 23.34 25.36 0.02
N PRO A 437 22.53 25.53 -1.05
CA PRO A 437 21.10 25.81 -0.90
C PRO A 437 20.34 24.67 -0.24
N SER A 438 20.71 23.42 -0.52
CA SER A 438 20.06 22.25 0.09
C SER A 438 20.32 22.15 1.59
N LEU A 439 21.52 22.52 2.07
CA LEU A 439 21.81 22.64 3.50
C LEU A 439 20.97 23.72 4.17
N LEU A 440 20.79 24.86 3.51
CA LEU A 440 19.96 25.96 4.02
C LEU A 440 18.49 25.53 4.12
N LEU A 441 17.97 24.85 3.09
CA LEU A 441 16.63 24.25 3.11
C LEU A 441 16.48 23.23 4.25
N ALA A 442 17.50 22.40 4.51
CA ALA A 442 17.48 21.45 5.61
C ALA A 442 17.37 22.14 6.99
N ILE A 443 18.09 23.24 7.21
CA ILE A 443 18.03 24.00 8.46
C ILE A 443 16.63 24.57 8.68
N ILE A 444 16.02 25.15 7.65
CA ILE A 444 14.67 25.71 7.73
C ILE A 444 13.63 24.58 7.93
N ALA A 445 13.77 23.48 7.19
CA ALA A 445 12.90 22.31 7.32
C ALA A 445 12.89 21.77 8.76
N ARG A 446 14.07 21.68 9.39
CA ARG A 446 14.20 21.26 10.79
C ARG A 446 13.41 22.17 11.75
N GLY A 447 13.43 23.48 11.51
CA GLY A 447 12.65 24.46 12.28
C GLY A 447 11.14 24.27 12.10
N LEU A 448 10.69 24.11 10.86
CA LEU A 448 9.27 23.92 10.52
C LEU A 448 8.70 22.60 11.07
N LEU A 449 9.50 21.52 11.06
CA LEU A 449 9.09 20.19 11.52
C LEU A 449 8.88 20.10 13.04
N ARG A 450 9.37 21.06 13.83
CA ARG A 450 9.14 21.07 15.30
C ARG A 450 7.69 21.37 15.69
N ASN A 451 6.90 21.96 14.80
CA ASN A 451 5.50 22.30 15.07
C ASN A 451 4.56 21.18 14.61
N GLU A 452 4.32 20.18 15.45
CA GLU A 452 3.55 18.95 15.11
C GLU A 452 2.10 19.19 14.65
N ARG A 453 1.52 20.36 14.92
CA ARG A 453 0.07 20.59 14.80
C ARG A 453 -0.36 21.61 13.75
N ASP A 454 0.53 22.10 12.89
CA ASP A 454 0.18 23.13 11.90
C ASP A 454 0.48 22.71 10.46
N GLY A 455 -0.16 23.34 9.47
CA GLY A 455 0.17 23.15 8.05
C GLY A 455 1.65 23.38 7.74
N LYS A 456 2.36 24.13 8.59
CA LYS A 456 3.82 24.33 8.60
C LYS A 456 4.59 23.01 8.67
N HIS A 457 4.06 21.99 9.34
CA HIS A 457 4.66 20.66 9.42
C HIS A 457 4.80 20.00 8.04
N HIS A 458 3.76 20.09 7.21
CA HIS A 458 3.77 19.49 5.87
C HIS A 458 4.71 20.23 4.91
N LEU A 459 4.79 21.56 5.04
CA LEU A 459 5.79 22.34 4.32
C LEU A 459 7.21 21.92 4.74
N GLY A 460 7.44 21.78 6.06
CA GLY A 460 8.71 21.29 6.60
C GLY A 460 9.09 19.90 6.09
N LEU A 461 8.12 18.99 5.95
CA LEU A 461 8.35 17.65 5.40
C LEU A 461 8.78 17.70 3.92
N ALA A 462 8.07 18.49 3.11
CA ALA A 462 8.42 18.67 1.70
C ALA A 462 9.81 19.27 1.52
N TRP A 463 10.16 20.27 2.35
CA TRP A 463 11.48 20.90 2.33
C TRP A 463 12.57 19.95 2.79
N ALA A 464 12.31 19.11 3.79
CA ALA A 464 13.26 18.09 4.22
C ALA A 464 13.54 17.07 3.10
N ILE A 465 12.51 16.60 2.40
CA ILE A 465 12.66 15.67 1.26
C ILE A 465 13.46 16.35 0.14
N ALA A 466 13.06 17.56 -0.27
CA ALA A 466 13.74 18.32 -1.32
C ALA A 466 15.22 18.59 -0.96
N ALA A 467 15.50 19.03 0.27
CA ALA A 467 16.86 19.23 0.75
C ALA A 467 17.70 17.95 0.67
N THR A 468 17.11 16.80 1.03
CA THR A 468 17.81 15.50 0.98
C THR A 468 18.14 15.11 -0.45
N CYS A 469 17.18 15.22 -1.35
CA CYS A 469 17.37 14.93 -2.77
C CYS A 469 18.38 15.88 -3.41
N GLY A 470 18.34 17.17 -3.06
CA GLY A 470 19.30 18.17 -3.53
C GLY A 470 20.73 17.91 -3.06
N LEU A 471 20.92 17.53 -1.79
CA LEU A 471 22.22 17.10 -1.26
C LEU A 471 22.75 15.86 -1.98
N ILE A 472 21.89 14.85 -2.17
CA ILE A 472 22.26 13.63 -2.90
C ILE A 472 22.67 13.98 -4.33
N PHE A 473 21.83 14.72 -5.06
CA PHE A 473 22.10 15.07 -6.46
C PHE A 473 23.37 15.93 -6.60
N GLY A 474 23.58 16.90 -5.69
CA GLY A 474 24.79 17.72 -5.69
C GLY A 474 26.08 16.92 -5.51
N VAL A 475 26.06 15.85 -4.70
CA VAL A 475 27.20 14.93 -4.58
C VAL A 475 27.32 14.00 -5.80
N LEU A 476 26.20 13.52 -6.34
CA LEU A 476 26.19 12.67 -7.54
C LEU A 476 26.78 13.36 -8.76
N LEU A 477 26.61 14.68 -8.90
CA LEU A 477 27.21 15.45 -10.00
C LEU A 477 28.74 15.46 -10.01
N GLN A 478 29.40 15.20 -8.87
CA GLN A 478 30.86 15.08 -8.83
C GLN A 478 31.37 13.75 -9.41
N ILE A 479 30.48 12.78 -9.60
CA ILE A 479 30.84 11.44 -10.02
C ILE A 479 30.92 11.41 -11.54
N GLN A 480 32.15 11.45 -12.08
CA GLN A 480 32.42 11.47 -13.53
C GLN A 480 32.23 10.12 -14.24
N SER A 481 31.92 9.04 -13.53
CA SER A 481 31.76 7.70 -14.12
C SER A 481 30.35 7.48 -14.68
N SER A 482 30.23 6.95 -15.90
CA SER A 482 28.94 6.54 -16.50
C SER A 482 28.57 5.07 -16.28
N ASP A 483 29.46 4.28 -15.68
CA ASP A 483 29.37 2.82 -15.64
C ASP A 483 28.82 2.29 -14.29
N ILE A 484 28.95 0.98 -14.02
CA ILE A 484 28.50 0.31 -12.78
C ILE A 484 29.02 1.02 -11.51
N SER A 485 30.21 1.61 -11.59
CA SER A 485 30.81 2.41 -10.53
C SER A 485 29.94 3.61 -10.13
N PHE A 486 29.10 4.15 -11.02
CA PHE A 486 28.19 5.25 -10.72
C PHE A 486 27.13 4.85 -9.69
N MET A 487 26.48 3.70 -9.88
CA MET A 487 25.47 3.22 -8.93
C MET A 487 26.09 2.89 -7.57
N MET A 488 27.30 2.31 -7.57
CA MET A 488 28.04 2.01 -6.35
C MET A 488 28.43 3.28 -5.61
N LEU A 489 29.17 4.16 -6.26
CA LEU A 489 29.69 5.37 -5.65
C LEU A 489 28.56 6.30 -5.25
N GLY A 490 27.52 6.40 -6.08
CA GLY A 490 26.32 7.15 -5.78
C GLY A 490 25.58 6.64 -4.55
N SER A 491 25.32 5.33 -4.47
CA SER A 491 24.67 4.74 -3.29
C SER A 491 25.52 4.89 -2.03
N LEU A 492 26.84 4.69 -2.09
CA LEU A 492 27.75 4.91 -0.95
C LEU A 492 27.74 6.37 -0.47
N CYS A 493 27.73 7.33 -1.40
CA CYS A 493 27.65 8.76 -1.08
C CYS A 493 26.29 9.17 -0.51
N THR A 494 25.19 8.48 -0.87
CA THR A 494 23.85 8.79 -0.33
C THR A 494 23.68 8.40 1.14
N LEU A 495 24.35 7.33 1.59
CA LEU A 495 24.20 6.79 2.95
C LEU A 495 24.54 7.80 4.06
N PRO A 496 25.70 8.48 4.06
CA PRO A 496 26.03 9.45 5.10
C PRO A 496 25.06 10.64 5.10
N ILE A 497 24.62 11.10 3.93
CA ILE A 497 23.65 12.20 3.80
C ILE A 497 22.33 11.79 4.47
N LEU A 498 21.80 10.62 4.12
CA LEU A 498 20.56 10.11 4.70
C LEU A 498 20.68 9.86 6.20
N ALA A 499 21.83 9.36 6.69
CA ALA A 499 22.07 9.14 8.11
C ALA A 499 22.05 10.46 8.90
N VAL A 500 22.77 11.48 8.41
CA VAL A 500 22.78 12.82 9.01
C VAL A 500 21.38 13.42 9.02
N MET A 501 20.65 13.30 7.92
CA MET A 501 19.30 13.84 7.81
C MET A 501 18.29 13.10 8.69
N ALA A 502 18.39 11.78 8.81
CA ALA A 502 17.54 10.98 9.69
C ALA A 502 17.70 11.37 11.18
N VAL A 503 18.93 11.70 11.59
CA VAL A 503 19.21 12.16 12.96
C VAL A 503 18.77 13.61 13.16
N SER A 504 19.00 14.48 12.17
CA SER A 504 18.76 15.92 12.29
C SER A 504 17.28 16.29 12.31
N MET A 505 16.45 15.58 11.54
CA MET A 505 15.02 15.87 11.42
C MET A 505 14.22 15.25 12.58
N PRO A 506 13.33 16.02 13.25
CA PRO A 506 12.54 15.52 14.38
C PRO A 506 11.31 14.71 13.96
N ASP A 507 10.91 14.74 12.69
CA ASP A 507 9.66 14.12 12.21
C ASP A 507 9.76 12.60 12.02
N ARG A 508 8.70 11.90 12.43
CA ARG A 508 8.60 10.44 12.33
C ARG A 508 8.41 9.96 10.89
N THR A 509 7.64 10.70 10.08
CA THR A 509 7.32 10.30 8.71
C THR A 509 8.56 10.42 7.83
N TYR A 510 9.29 11.52 7.95
CA TYR A 510 10.58 11.73 7.31
C TYR A 510 11.60 10.66 7.73
N ARG A 511 11.78 10.40 9.03
CA ARG A 511 12.70 9.36 9.52
C ARG A 511 12.38 7.98 8.97
N PHE A 512 11.10 7.63 8.89
CA PHE A 512 10.66 6.37 8.29
C PHE A 512 11.13 6.29 6.83
N MET A 513 10.88 7.33 6.02
CA MET A 513 11.34 7.39 4.63
C MET A 513 12.85 7.30 4.52
N ALA A 514 13.59 8.06 5.34
CA ALA A 514 15.04 8.07 5.34
C ALA A 514 15.62 6.68 5.69
N ILE A 515 15.11 5.99 6.69
CA ILE A 515 15.54 4.63 7.05
C ILE A 515 15.20 3.62 5.96
N THR A 516 14.04 3.79 5.32
CA THR A 516 13.65 2.97 4.16
C THR A 516 14.67 3.12 3.04
N ALA A 517 15.05 4.36 2.72
CA ALA A 517 16.07 4.67 1.72
C ALA A 517 17.47 4.19 2.13
N ILE A 518 17.88 4.36 3.40
CA ILE A 518 19.17 3.86 3.92
C ILE A 518 19.25 2.35 3.74
N THR A 519 18.20 1.62 4.11
CA THR A 519 18.18 0.15 3.98
C THR A 519 18.31 -0.27 2.52
N PHE A 520 17.59 0.42 1.62
CA PHE A 520 17.65 0.18 0.19
C PHE A 520 19.06 0.45 -0.38
N PHE A 521 19.60 1.65 -0.16
CA PHE A 521 20.92 2.03 -0.68
C PHE A 521 22.07 1.27 -0.02
N LEU A 522 21.93 0.83 1.24
CA LEU A 522 22.97 0.05 1.92
C LEU A 522 23.19 -1.29 1.23
N VAL A 523 22.11 -2.02 0.95
CA VAL A 523 22.19 -3.32 0.26
C VAL A 523 22.59 -3.12 -1.20
N LEU A 524 22.09 -2.07 -1.85
CA LEU A 524 22.46 -1.77 -3.24
C LEU A 524 23.94 -1.38 -3.38
N ALA A 525 24.48 -0.59 -2.45
CA ALA A 525 25.89 -0.24 -2.37
C ALA A 525 26.75 -1.47 -2.12
N GLY A 526 26.36 -2.31 -1.14
CA GLY A 526 27.05 -3.54 -0.84
C GLY A 526 27.09 -4.51 -2.02
N TYR A 527 25.97 -4.63 -2.75
CA TYR A 527 25.88 -5.45 -3.95
C TYR A 527 26.74 -4.97 -5.10
N SER A 528 26.65 -3.67 -5.41
CA SER A 528 27.42 -3.09 -6.50
C SER A 528 28.92 -3.13 -6.20
N LEU A 529 29.33 -2.90 -4.95
CA LEU A 529 30.72 -3.05 -4.50
C LEU A 529 31.22 -4.50 -4.58
N ALA A 530 30.43 -5.44 -4.06
CA ALA A 530 30.80 -6.86 -4.06
C ALA A 530 30.96 -7.39 -5.50
N ARG A 531 30.07 -7.00 -6.42
CA ARG A 531 30.16 -7.35 -7.83
C ARG A 531 31.44 -6.84 -8.51
N LEU A 532 31.90 -5.63 -8.18
CA LEU A 532 33.08 -5.04 -8.81
C LEU A 532 34.40 -5.62 -8.28
N THR A 533 34.38 -6.15 -7.05
CA THR A 533 35.60 -6.53 -6.33
C THR A 533 35.77 -8.04 -6.15
N LEU A 534 34.68 -8.81 -6.13
CA LEU A 534 34.67 -10.22 -5.78
C LEU A 534 34.27 -11.11 -6.96
N SER A 535 34.60 -12.40 -6.85
CA SER A 535 34.11 -13.42 -7.78
C SER A 535 32.59 -13.61 -7.64
N PRO A 536 31.89 -14.14 -8.66
CA PRO A 536 30.42 -14.27 -8.62
C PRO A 536 29.85 -15.11 -7.46
N THR A 537 30.63 -16.06 -6.93
CA THR A 537 30.24 -16.85 -5.75
C THR A 537 30.47 -16.07 -4.46
N ALA A 538 31.59 -15.36 -4.35
CA ALA A 538 31.92 -14.53 -3.20
C ALA A 538 31.02 -13.29 -3.09
N ASP A 539 30.61 -12.69 -4.21
CA ASP A 539 29.61 -11.61 -4.28
C ASP A 539 28.30 -12.03 -3.59
N ARG A 540 27.71 -13.14 -4.05
CA ARG A 540 26.46 -13.67 -3.48
C ARG A 540 26.56 -13.90 -1.97
N LEU A 541 27.67 -14.44 -1.49
CA LEU A 541 27.90 -14.66 -0.06
C LEU A 541 28.02 -13.35 0.70
N ALA A 542 28.80 -12.38 0.21
CA ALA A 542 28.99 -11.08 0.85
C ALA A 542 27.65 -10.33 1.00
N VAL A 543 26.84 -10.29 -0.06
CA VAL A 543 25.51 -9.68 0.00
C VAL A 543 24.56 -10.45 0.90
N SER A 544 24.62 -11.79 0.89
CA SER A 544 23.82 -12.61 1.82
C SER A 544 24.15 -12.29 3.27
N ILE A 545 25.43 -12.13 3.61
CA ILE A 545 25.88 -11.77 4.97
C ILE A 545 25.36 -10.37 5.34
N LEU A 546 25.45 -9.40 4.42
CA LEU A 546 24.95 -8.04 4.65
C LEU A 546 23.44 -8.04 4.93
N VAL A 547 22.66 -8.72 4.08
CA VAL A 547 21.20 -8.84 4.24
C VAL A 547 20.84 -9.59 5.52
N ALA A 548 21.59 -10.65 5.87
CA ALA A 548 21.41 -11.38 7.12
C ALA A 548 21.67 -10.49 8.34
N ALA A 549 22.68 -9.63 8.29
CA ALA A 549 22.98 -8.67 9.36
C ALA A 549 21.86 -7.62 9.51
N VAL A 550 21.34 -7.08 8.40
CA VAL A 550 20.20 -6.14 8.41
C VAL A 550 18.95 -6.79 9.00
N MET A 551 18.63 -8.01 8.58
CA MET A 551 17.51 -8.79 9.12
C MET A 551 17.68 -9.10 10.61
N PHE A 552 18.89 -9.48 11.01
CA PHE A 552 19.22 -9.75 12.41
C PHE A 552 19.05 -8.50 13.28
N LEU A 553 19.59 -7.36 12.84
CA LEU A 553 19.44 -6.07 13.51
C LEU A 553 17.96 -5.70 13.69
N TRP A 554 17.16 -5.81 12.63
CA TRP A 554 15.73 -5.52 12.69
C TRP A 554 15.00 -6.39 13.71
N LEU A 555 15.29 -7.70 13.73
CA LEU A 555 14.65 -8.61 14.69
C LEU A 555 15.08 -8.37 16.15
N GLN A 556 16.31 -7.90 16.37
CA GLN A 556 16.74 -7.46 17.70
C GLN A 556 16.03 -6.18 18.14
N ILE A 557 15.79 -5.24 17.23
CA ILE A 557 14.98 -4.03 17.51
C ILE A 557 13.54 -4.44 17.87
N VAL A 558 12.96 -5.40 17.16
CA VAL A 558 11.62 -5.90 17.43
C VAL A 558 11.51 -6.60 18.79
N SER A 559 12.50 -7.43 19.17
CA SER A 559 12.50 -8.11 20.47
C SER A 559 12.66 -7.13 21.64
N HIS A 560 13.49 -6.10 21.49
CA HIS A 560 13.77 -5.12 22.54
C HIS A 560 12.93 -3.83 22.46
N GLN A 561 11.92 -3.79 21.58
CA GLN A 561 11.20 -2.56 21.22
C GLN A 561 10.68 -1.75 22.42
N LEU A 562 10.15 -2.40 23.45
CA LEU A 562 9.57 -1.71 24.61
C LEU A 562 10.64 -1.13 25.54
N ARG A 563 11.80 -1.78 25.64
CA ARG A 563 12.94 -1.25 26.39
C ARG A 563 13.55 -0.05 25.65
N LEU A 564 13.70 -0.16 24.33
CA LEU A 564 14.21 0.93 23.49
C LEU A 564 13.26 2.14 23.47
N GLN A 565 11.95 1.91 23.53
CA GLN A 565 10.93 2.97 23.62
C GLN A 565 10.89 3.70 24.97
N ALA A 566 11.38 3.07 26.05
CA ALA A 566 11.54 3.72 27.34
C ALA A 566 12.89 4.46 27.49
N GLY A 567 13.81 4.26 26.54
CA GLY A 567 15.14 4.86 26.56
C GLY A 567 15.25 6.17 25.76
N PRO A 568 16.47 6.74 25.67
CA PRO A 568 16.73 7.99 24.96
C PRO A 568 16.47 7.91 23.44
N TYR A 569 16.41 6.69 22.88
CA TYR A 569 16.18 6.44 21.46
C TYR A 569 14.71 6.22 21.09
N ALA A 570 13.77 6.54 21.97
CA ALA A 570 12.35 6.27 21.78
C ALA A 570 11.79 6.77 20.43
N ASP A 571 12.24 7.93 19.96
CA ASP A 571 11.79 8.53 18.70
C ASP A 571 12.39 7.91 17.44
N ALA A 572 13.44 7.10 17.56
CA ALA A 572 14.04 6.37 16.44
C ALA A 572 13.41 4.97 16.25
N VAL A 573 12.78 4.40 17.29
CA VAL A 573 12.28 3.02 17.26
C VAL A 573 11.17 2.80 16.22
N PRO A 574 10.07 3.60 16.17
CA PRO A 574 9.00 3.34 15.20
C PRO A 574 9.46 3.46 13.72
N PRO A 575 10.26 4.48 13.34
CA PRO A 575 10.86 4.55 12.02
C PRO A 575 11.75 3.35 11.67
N LEU A 576 12.56 2.84 12.61
CA LEU A 576 13.40 1.65 12.37
C LEU A 576 12.57 0.37 12.20
N LEU A 577 11.52 0.23 13.03
CA LEU A 577 10.69 -0.96 13.07
C LEU A 577 9.88 -1.16 11.77
N HIS A 578 9.47 -0.07 11.12
CA HIS A 578 8.74 -0.11 9.84
C HIS A 578 9.62 0.18 8.61
N GLY A 579 10.66 1.00 8.73
CA GLY A 579 11.48 1.44 7.61
C GLY A 579 12.42 0.36 7.07
N ILE A 580 13.07 -0.41 7.96
CA ILE A 580 13.93 -1.54 7.53
C ILE A 580 13.17 -2.57 6.70
N PRO A 581 12.02 -3.12 7.15
CA PRO A 581 11.28 -4.08 6.35
C PRO A 581 10.73 -3.46 5.06
N ALA A 582 10.32 -2.19 5.07
CA ALA A 582 9.91 -1.49 3.86
C ALA A 582 11.04 -1.38 2.82
N GLY A 583 12.28 -1.12 3.27
CA GLY A 583 13.45 -1.09 2.38
C GLY A 583 13.76 -2.46 1.77
N LEU A 584 13.65 -3.53 2.58
CA LEU A 584 13.80 -4.91 2.09
C LEU A 584 12.68 -5.34 1.13
N MET A 585 11.45 -4.84 1.33
CA MET A 585 10.34 -5.04 0.38
C MET A 585 10.65 -4.39 -0.98
N LEU A 586 11.15 -3.14 -0.97
CA LEU A 586 11.57 -2.45 -2.21
C LEU A 586 12.70 -3.18 -2.92
N LEU A 587 13.72 -3.65 -2.18
CA LEU A 587 14.82 -4.45 -2.73
C LEU A 587 14.33 -5.78 -3.32
N SER A 588 13.35 -6.42 -2.68
CA SER A 588 12.76 -7.65 -3.19
C SER A 588 12.05 -7.40 -4.53
N PHE A 589 11.33 -6.29 -4.67
CA PHE A 589 10.70 -5.89 -5.95
C PHE A 589 11.71 -5.53 -7.03
N LEU A 590 12.78 -4.81 -6.66
CA LEU A 590 13.87 -4.47 -7.57
C LEU A 590 14.48 -5.74 -8.19
N GLY A 591 14.73 -6.76 -7.36
CA GLY A 591 15.28 -8.04 -7.84
C GLY A 591 14.39 -8.73 -8.88
N ILE A 592 13.09 -8.85 -8.62
CA ILE A 592 12.17 -9.54 -9.54
C ILE A 592 11.88 -8.73 -10.82
N ASN A 593 11.79 -7.41 -10.72
CA ASN A 593 11.45 -6.54 -11.85
C ASN A 593 12.70 -5.97 -12.54
N ALA A 594 13.86 -6.58 -12.30
CA ALA A 594 15.14 -6.14 -12.82
C ALA A 594 15.08 -5.88 -14.33
N ALA A 595 14.60 -6.86 -15.11
CA ALA A 595 14.51 -6.76 -16.57
C ALA A 595 13.66 -5.56 -17.04
N PHE A 596 12.50 -5.34 -16.42
CA PHE A 596 11.63 -4.21 -16.75
C PHE A 596 12.28 -2.86 -16.39
N ILE A 597 12.95 -2.78 -15.24
CA ILE A 597 13.65 -1.57 -14.79
C ILE A 597 14.86 -1.27 -15.68
N THR A 598 15.58 -2.30 -16.12
CA THR A 598 16.72 -2.14 -17.04
C THR A 598 16.30 -1.61 -18.40
N ASP A 599 15.14 -2.03 -18.92
CA ASP A 599 14.58 -1.50 -20.17
C ASP A 599 14.15 -0.03 -20.05
N MET A 600 13.63 0.38 -18.88
CA MET A 600 13.16 1.74 -18.63
C MET A 600 14.30 2.75 -18.43
N PHE A 601 15.43 2.33 -17.84
CA PHE A 601 16.55 3.21 -17.49
C PHE A 601 17.82 2.99 -18.32
N TRP A 602 17.75 2.22 -19.41
CA TRP A 602 18.89 1.98 -20.33
C TRP A 602 20.20 1.56 -19.62
N SER A 603 20.11 0.70 -18.59
CA SER A 603 21.31 0.16 -17.93
C SER A 603 21.14 -1.33 -17.69
N ALA A 604 22.09 -2.14 -18.17
CA ALA A 604 22.01 -3.60 -18.38
C ALA A 604 21.55 -4.44 -17.18
N ALA A 605 21.11 -5.68 -17.48
CA ALA A 605 21.05 -6.97 -16.74
C ALA A 605 21.63 -7.05 -15.30
N GLN A 606 21.33 -6.05 -14.49
CA GLN A 606 21.85 -5.67 -13.18
C GLN A 606 21.75 -6.69 -12.06
N PHE A 607 20.57 -7.29 -11.90
CA PHE A 607 20.09 -7.63 -10.56
C PHE A 607 19.70 -9.11 -10.41
N ALA A 608 20.04 -9.97 -11.38
CA ALA A 608 19.76 -11.40 -11.33
C ALA A 608 20.33 -12.07 -10.06
N THR A 609 21.61 -11.80 -9.75
CA THR A 609 22.24 -12.36 -8.54
C THR A 609 21.72 -11.75 -7.23
N LEU A 610 21.16 -10.53 -7.27
CA LEU A 610 20.59 -9.84 -6.10
C LEU A 610 19.43 -10.64 -5.52
N GLN A 611 18.56 -11.20 -6.37
CA GLN A 611 17.41 -11.98 -5.90
C GLN A 611 17.86 -13.23 -5.12
N SER A 612 18.82 -13.98 -5.66
CA SER A 612 19.35 -15.17 -4.99
C SER A 612 20.02 -14.83 -3.65
N ALA A 613 20.83 -13.76 -3.61
CA ALA A 613 21.55 -13.32 -2.41
C ALA A 613 20.61 -12.75 -1.32
N MET A 614 19.56 -12.04 -1.73
CA MET A 614 18.49 -11.60 -0.82
C MET A 614 17.80 -12.79 -0.16
N GLY A 615 17.51 -13.85 -0.92
CA GLY A 615 16.85 -15.06 -0.41
C GLY A 615 17.66 -15.78 0.66
N THR A 616 18.94 -16.05 0.37
CA THR A 616 19.89 -16.67 1.31
C THR A 616 20.16 -15.79 2.51
N GLY A 617 20.30 -14.47 2.33
CA GLY A 617 20.51 -13.52 3.41
C GLY A 617 19.30 -13.41 4.36
N ILE A 618 18.08 -13.34 3.83
CA ILE A 618 16.86 -13.35 4.64
C ILE A 618 16.77 -14.65 5.44
N ALA A 619 16.98 -15.81 4.81
CA ALA A 619 16.94 -17.10 5.48
C ALA A 619 17.97 -17.20 6.62
N ALA A 620 19.23 -16.79 6.36
CA ALA A 620 20.28 -16.79 7.36
C ALA A 620 19.98 -15.81 8.52
N GLY A 621 19.51 -14.60 8.21
CA GLY A 621 19.16 -13.59 9.22
C GLY A 621 18.03 -14.04 10.13
N LEU A 622 17.00 -14.71 9.59
CA LEU A 622 15.92 -15.30 10.38
C LEU A 622 16.44 -16.38 11.35
N MET A 623 17.28 -17.29 10.85
CA MET A 623 17.85 -18.38 11.66
C MET A 623 18.76 -17.87 12.78
N LEU A 624 19.69 -16.96 12.46
CA LEU A 624 20.59 -16.34 13.45
C LEU A 624 19.82 -15.61 14.54
N SER A 625 18.75 -14.92 14.17
CA SER A 625 17.88 -14.21 15.12
C SER A 625 17.18 -15.16 16.07
N VAL A 626 16.64 -16.27 15.58
CA VAL A 626 15.99 -17.28 16.43
C VAL A 626 16.99 -17.93 17.39
N LEU A 627 18.18 -18.27 16.92
CA LEU A 627 19.23 -18.84 17.77
C LEU A 627 19.64 -17.87 18.89
N SER A 628 19.84 -16.59 18.55
CA SER A 628 20.12 -15.54 19.53
C SER A 628 18.99 -15.36 20.55
N GLN A 629 17.74 -15.33 20.09
CA GLN A 629 16.57 -15.18 20.96
C GLN A 629 16.39 -16.35 21.92
N ARG A 630 16.64 -17.59 21.44
CA ARG A 630 16.60 -18.79 22.29
C ARG A 630 17.70 -18.76 23.35
N ARG A 631 18.92 -18.35 22.98
CA ARG A 631 20.03 -18.20 23.93
C ARG A 631 19.72 -17.17 25.02
N ASN A 632 19.01 -16.10 24.67
CA ASN A 632 18.66 -15.01 25.60
C ASN A 632 17.31 -15.21 26.31
N GLY A 633 16.60 -16.32 26.08
CA GLY A 633 15.32 -16.63 26.72
C GLY A 633 14.16 -15.72 26.30
N GLN A 634 14.22 -15.05 25.14
CA GLN A 634 13.18 -14.11 24.67
C GLN A 634 12.69 -14.44 23.24
N PRO A 635 12.04 -15.60 23.03
CA PRO A 635 11.47 -15.94 21.72
C PRO A 635 10.29 -15.02 21.36
N LEU A 636 10.26 -14.50 20.13
CA LEU A 636 9.19 -13.60 19.65
C LEU A 636 7.80 -14.25 19.60
N PHE A 637 7.73 -15.51 19.18
CA PHE A 637 6.50 -16.27 18.90
C PHE A 637 6.40 -17.56 19.75
N SER A 638 6.96 -17.57 20.96
CA SER A 638 6.99 -18.77 21.82
C SER A 638 7.66 -19.97 21.09
N ILE A 639 7.10 -21.17 21.21
CA ILE A 639 7.58 -22.43 20.63
C ILE A 639 7.60 -22.40 19.08
N ILE A 640 6.80 -21.53 18.45
CA ILE A 640 6.58 -21.50 17.00
C ILE A 640 7.69 -20.73 16.26
N THR A 641 8.52 -19.97 16.97
CA THR A 641 9.62 -19.15 16.38
C THR A 641 10.52 -19.92 15.42
N LEU A 642 11.02 -21.07 15.84
CA LEU A 642 11.94 -21.88 15.04
C LEU A 642 11.27 -22.49 13.81
N PRO A 643 10.15 -23.23 13.91
CA PRO A 643 9.51 -23.77 12.72
C PRO A 643 9.08 -22.64 11.76
N ALA A 644 8.58 -21.51 12.26
CA ALA A 644 8.24 -20.36 11.42
C ALA A 644 9.46 -19.81 10.66
N ALA A 645 10.61 -19.65 11.32
CA ALA A 645 11.83 -19.18 10.68
C ALA A 645 12.36 -20.16 9.63
N LEU A 646 12.24 -21.47 9.88
CA LEU A 646 12.64 -22.51 8.93
C LEU A 646 11.78 -22.48 7.67
N ILE A 647 10.46 -22.35 7.81
CA ILE A 647 9.54 -22.29 6.67
C ILE A 647 9.72 -20.99 5.89
N CYS A 648 9.76 -19.85 6.59
CA CYS A 648 9.96 -18.55 5.95
C CYS A 648 11.32 -18.47 5.26
N GLY A 649 12.36 -19.02 5.89
CA GLY A 649 13.70 -19.12 5.31
C GLY A 649 13.75 -20.02 4.08
N ALA A 650 13.15 -21.21 4.13
CA ALA A 650 13.06 -22.11 2.98
C ALA A 650 12.31 -21.46 1.80
N ALA A 651 11.21 -20.75 2.08
CA ALA A 651 10.49 -19.98 1.06
C ALA A 651 11.36 -18.83 0.50
N ALA A 652 12.12 -18.13 1.35
CA ALA A 652 13.00 -17.04 0.94
C ALA A 652 14.09 -17.49 -0.03
N LEU A 653 14.64 -18.71 0.12
CA LEU A 653 15.68 -19.24 -0.77
C LEU A 653 15.27 -19.27 -2.24
N TYR A 654 14.00 -19.54 -2.52
CA TYR A 654 13.45 -19.57 -3.88
C TYR A 654 12.83 -18.23 -4.30
N ALA A 655 12.18 -17.56 -3.35
CA ALA A 655 11.41 -16.36 -3.57
C ALA A 655 11.56 -15.43 -2.35
N PRO A 656 12.57 -14.54 -2.31
CA PRO A 656 12.89 -13.73 -1.13
C PRO A 656 11.67 -12.95 -0.60
N GLY A 657 10.87 -12.38 -1.49
CA GLY A 657 9.66 -11.65 -1.11
C GLY A 657 8.55 -12.54 -0.55
N ILE A 658 8.45 -13.82 -0.92
CA ILE A 658 7.50 -14.75 -0.30
C ILE A 658 7.94 -15.05 1.12
N GLY A 659 9.21 -15.41 1.33
CA GLY A 659 9.74 -15.68 2.67
C GLY A 659 9.64 -14.47 3.61
N LEU A 660 10.01 -13.28 3.12
CA LEU A 660 9.86 -12.02 3.84
C LEU A 660 8.39 -11.69 4.11
N GLY A 661 7.52 -11.85 3.12
CA GLY A 661 6.07 -11.61 3.24
C GLY A 661 5.42 -12.49 4.30
N LEU A 662 5.76 -13.79 4.36
CA LEU A 662 5.25 -14.72 5.37
C LEU A 662 5.66 -14.27 6.78
N TRP A 663 6.93 -13.89 6.93
CA TRP A 663 7.43 -13.40 8.20
C TRP A 663 6.77 -12.07 8.61
N LEU A 664 6.54 -11.17 7.66
CA LEU A 664 5.84 -9.90 7.91
C LEU A 664 4.38 -10.10 8.32
N ILE A 665 3.68 -11.10 7.77
CA ILE A 665 2.32 -11.48 8.22
C ILE A 665 2.34 -11.94 9.69
N LEU A 666 3.32 -12.75 10.08
CA LEU A 666 3.51 -13.14 11.49
C LEU A 666 3.82 -11.93 12.37
N MET A 667 4.66 -11.00 11.88
CA MET A 667 4.95 -9.75 12.59
C MET A 667 3.74 -8.84 12.74
N ALA A 668 2.87 -8.75 11.72
CA ALA A 668 1.63 -7.99 11.80
C ALA A 668 0.72 -8.52 12.91
N ARG A 669 0.64 -9.85 13.07
CA ARG A 669 -0.09 -10.47 14.18
C ARG A 669 0.58 -10.21 15.54
N TYR A 670 1.89 -10.34 15.62
CA TYR A 670 2.67 -10.10 16.85
C TYR A 670 2.61 -8.65 17.33
N GLN A 671 2.50 -7.69 16.41
CA GLN A 671 2.32 -6.27 16.71
C GLN A 671 0.85 -5.86 16.87
N GLY A 672 -0.09 -6.75 16.53
CA GLY A 672 -1.52 -6.49 16.61
C GLY A 672 -2.01 -5.38 15.66
N SER A 673 -1.30 -5.13 14.56
CA SER A 673 -1.62 -4.04 13.63
C SER A 673 -2.35 -4.57 12.39
N PRO A 674 -3.64 -4.26 12.19
CA PRO A 674 -4.36 -4.66 10.99
C PRO A 674 -3.82 -3.93 9.74
N GLY A 675 -3.31 -2.71 9.89
CA GLY A 675 -2.69 -1.97 8.79
C GLY A 675 -1.45 -2.69 8.24
N LEU A 676 -0.59 -3.21 9.13
CA LEU A 676 0.55 -4.01 8.71
C LEU A 676 0.12 -5.31 8.05
N LEU A 677 -0.92 -5.97 8.56
CA LEU A 677 -1.42 -7.20 7.96
C LEU A 677 -1.87 -6.97 6.51
N VAL A 678 -2.56 -5.85 6.25
CA VAL A 678 -2.97 -5.45 4.90
C VAL A 678 -1.76 -5.12 4.04
N VAL A 679 -0.79 -4.34 4.53
CA VAL A 679 0.42 -3.99 3.77
C VAL A 679 1.25 -5.23 3.44
N SER A 680 1.47 -6.13 4.39
CA SER A 680 2.22 -7.37 4.19
C SER A 680 1.50 -8.35 3.26
N SER A 681 0.18 -8.46 3.37
CA SER A 681 -0.62 -9.29 2.45
C SER A 681 -0.62 -8.70 1.04
N GLY A 682 -0.76 -7.37 0.90
CA GLY A 682 -0.68 -6.68 -0.39
C GLY A 682 0.69 -6.84 -1.04
N PHE A 683 1.77 -6.70 -0.26
CA PHE A 683 3.13 -6.99 -0.72
C PHE A 683 3.27 -8.43 -1.20
N MET A 684 2.79 -9.41 -0.44
CA MET A 684 2.83 -10.82 -0.84
C MET A 684 2.15 -11.04 -2.18
N VAL A 685 0.95 -10.49 -2.36
CA VAL A 685 0.18 -10.63 -3.62
C VAL A 685 0.93 -9.98 -4.78
N LEU A 686 1.38 -8.73 -4.63
CA LEU A 686 2.12 -8.02 -5.67
C LEU A 686 3.43 -8.74 -6.03
N TYR A 687 4.14 -9.27 -5.03
CA TYR A 687 5.38 -10.01 -5.25
C TYR A 687 5.13 -11.33 -5.99
N VAL A 688 4.08 -12.08 -5.64
CA VAL A 688 3.70 -13.31 -6.35
C VAL A 688 3.31 -13.01 -7.80
N ILE A 689 2.62 -11.89 -8.06
CA ILE A 689 2.31 -11.42 -9.42
C ILE A 689 3.61 -11.14 -10.20
N GLY A 690 4.55 -10.40 -9.61
CA GLY A 690 5.86 -10.18 -10.25
C GLY A 690 6.63 -11.49 -10.47
N TRP A 691 6.58 -12.41 -9.50
CA TRP A 691 7.25 -13.70 -9.57
C TRP A 691 6.69 -14.61 -10.66
N TYR A 692 5.42 -14.46 -11.04
CA TYR A 692 4.87 -15.16 -12.21
C TYR A 692 5.66 -14.83 -13.48
N TYR A 693 5.95 -13.54 -13.71
CA TYR A 693 6.70 -13.06 -14.87
C TYR A 693 8.22 -13.24 -14.75
N PHE A 694 8.73 -13.66 -13.60
CA PHE A 694 10.16 -13.88 -13.40
C PHE A 694 10.65 -15.12 -14.16
N LEU A 695 11.48 -14.91 -15.19
CA LEU A 695 11.83 -15.96 -16.17
C LEU A 695 12.94 -16.92 -15.74
N GLU A 696 13.72 -16.62 -14.69
CA GLU A 696 14.83 -17.50 -14.26
C GLU A 696 14.34 -18.83 -13.67
N VAL A 697 13.07 -18.91 -13.24
CA VAL A 697 12.46 -20.13 -12.69
C VAL A 697 11.37 -20.60 -13.66
N THR A 698 11.45 -21.86 -14.09
CA THR A 698 10.47 -22.41 -15.04
C THR A 698 9.09 -22.59 -14.40
N LEU A 699 8.01 -22.53 -15.19
CA LEU A 699 6.64 -22.74 -14.66
C LEU A 699 6.49 -24.11 -13.99
N LEU A 700 7.16 -25.15 -14.48
CA LEU A 700 7.16 -26.47 -13.84
C LEU A 700 7.80 -26.42 -12.45
N GLN A 701 8.96 -25.78 -12.30
CA GLN A 701 9.60 -25.62 -11.00
C GLN A 701 8.72 -24.81 -10.04
N LYS A 702 8.14 -23.69 -10.52
CA LYS A 702 7.18 -22.90 -9.72
C LYS A 702 5.99 -23.74 -9.29
N SER A 703 5.45 -24.57 -10.18
CA SER A 703 4.34 -25.48 -9.91
C SER A 703 4.68 -26.47 -8.80
N LEU A 704 5.79 -27.20 -8.93
CA LEU A 704 6.22 -28.20 -7.94
C LEU A 704 6.48 -27.56 -6.57
N LEU A 705 7.13 -26.39 -6.53
CA LEU A 705 7.39 -25.64 -5.31
C LEU A 705 6.09 -25.23 -4.61
N LEU A 706 5.11 -24.73 -5.35
CA LEU A 706 3.82 -24.32 -4.80
C LEU A 706 2.96 -25.52 -4.36
N LEU A 707 3.00 -26.64 -5.09
CA LEU A 707 2.31 -27.87 -4.69
C LEU A 707 2.92 -28.44 -3.39
N ALA A 708 4.24 -28.61 -3.35
CA ALA A 708 4.94 -29.10 -2.17
C ALA A 708 4.77 -28.14 -0.97
N GLY A 709 4.96 -26.83 -1.19
CA GLY A 709 4.76 -25.79 -0.17
C GLY A 709 3.32 -25.77 0.34
N GLY A 710 2.33 -25.94 -0.54
CA GLY A 710 0.92 -26.02 -0.17
C GLY A 710 0.62 -27.20 0.76
N LEU A 711 1.12 -28.39 0.44
CA LEU A 711 0.99 -29.58 1.29
C LEU A 711 1.68 -29.38 2.66
N VAL A 712 2.88 -28.79 2.66
CA VAL A 712 3.61 -28.47 3.91
C VAL A 712 2.81 -27.51 4.79
N LEU A 713 2.26 -26.44 4.23
CA LEU A 713 1.44 -25.47 4.96
C LEU A 713 0.16 -26.11 5.55
N LEU A 714 -0.49 -27.00 4.82
CA LEU A 714 -1.65 -27.75 5.33
C LEU A 714 -1.26 -28.73 6.44
N GLY A 715 -0.15 -29.46 6.26
CA GLY A 715 0.41 -30.33 7.30
C GLY A 715 0.76 -29.55 8.59
N LEU A 716 1.29 -28.34 8.44
CA LEU A 716 1.56 -27.45 9.57
C LEU A 716 0.29 -26.93 10.23
N ALA A 717 -0.77 -26.61 9.48
CA ALA A 717 -2.06 -26.24 10.06
C ALA A 717 -2.61 -27.36 10.95
N TRP A 718 -2.44 -28.61 10.52
CA TRP A 718 -2.77 -29.79 11.33
C TRP A 718 -1.85 -29.96 12.54
N GLY A 719 -0.53 -29.74 12.39
CA GLY A 719 0.43 -29.74 13.49
C GLY A 719 0.10 -28.68 14.55
N VAL A 720 -0.20 -27.45 14.15
CA VAL A 720 -0.64 -26.34 15.01
C VAL A 720 -1.91 -26.72 15.79
N LYS A 721 -2.87 -27.38 15.11
CA LYS A 721 -4.10 -27.85 15.75
C LYS A 721 -3.84 -28.86 16.88
N LYS A 722 -2.78 -29.68 16.77
CA LYS A 722 -2.37 -30.68 17.76
C LYS A 722 -1.48 -30.13 18.88
N VAL A 723 -0.54 -29.26 18.55
CA VAL A 723 0.49 -28.78 19.49
C VAL A 723 0.01 -27.62 20.34
N LEU A 724 -0.77 -26.70 19.78
CA LEU A 724 -1.25 -25.53 20.53
C LEU A 724 -2.60 -25.82 21.20
N PRO A 725 -2.79 -25.33 22.44
CA PRO A 725 -4.05 -25.52 23.16
C PRO A 725 -5.20 -24.80 22.47
N ALA A 726 -6.38 -25.41 22.48
CA ALA A 726 -7.61 -24.72 22.13
C ALA A 726 -7.96 -23.71 23.24
N GLN A 727 -8.60 -22.59 22.88
CA GLN A 727 -9.14 -21.67 23.89
C GLN A 727 -10.29 -22.40 24.61
N ILE A 728 -10.05 -22.86 25.84
CA ILE A 728 -11.09 -23.45 26.68
C ILE A 728 -12.04 -22.30 27.05
N GLY A 729 -13.27 -22.35 26.53
CA GLY A 729 -14.32 -21.45 26.97
C GLY A 729 -14.76 -21.87 28.37
N GLY A 730 -14.33 -21.14 29.40
CA GLY A 730 -14.79 -21.36 30.77
C GLY A 730 -13.77 -20.86 31.79
N ALA A 731 -14.26 -20.10 32.76
CA ALA A 731 -13.60 -19.60 33.95
C ALA A 731 -12.48 -20.49 34.53
N SER A 732 -11.33 -19.88 34.81
CA SER A 732 -10.61 -20.14 36.06
C SER A 732 -10.78 -18.91 36.96
N GLU A 733 -12.02 -18.69 37.38
CA GLU A 733 -12.27 -18.30 38.77
C GLU A 733 -11.86 -19.51 39.61
N ASN A 734 -11.10 -19.26 40.69
CA ASN A 734 -10.50 -20.20 41.65
C ASN A 734 -9.03 -20.58 41.37
N ALA A 735 -8.14 -19.60 41.55
CA ALA A 735 -7.05 -19.63 42.54
C ALA A 735 -6.40 -18.25 42.65
#